data_AF-A0A2H0LKE8-F1
#
_entry.id   AF-A0A2H0LKE8-F1
#
_cell.length_a   1.000
_cell.length_b   1.000
_cell.length_c   1.000
_cell.angle_alpha   90.00
_cell.angle_beta   90.00
_cell.angle_gamma   90.00
#
_symmetry.space_group_name_H-M   'P 1'
#
loop_
_entity.id
_entity.type
_entity.pdbx_description
1 polymer ?
#
loop_
_entity_poly.entity_id
_entity_poly.type
_entity_poly.pdbx_seq_one_letter_code
_entity_poly.pdbx_strand_id
1 'polypeptide(L)'
;MPELNQQSVLYRPPLTELRRADWTIFVDGEFPNWASVDERGAWLVRVIGERPMRFSELVARYGGQFQLDSGKAWVHVHAFVSDALRHGILSLAPVEYPPYQGRSTHLRLSRLREAWLHTNNSCNLSCAHCLVSSSPKGDPGLPTATWRRLIEEVITLGVDRCYMTGGEPFVRPDLPELIRLITETHRIELIILTNATLFAGPRKALLDGLDRTKVRFQVSIDGSTPTINDPIRGKGSFTAALAGLQELSRRGFDVTLTTVVTGANLTDLPNLVRLASSAGVRSQHLMWMHRRGRVTDEQNGWFPSTEQLIDATRAVKEEADRCGIVLDNAASFELRANAPAGVKFDLGNAGWQSLCVYADGQVYPSAAFANHKPLWCGDATNGMTLEQIWRNSPVLQQIRDASVIRKRQASDDPLRYLTGGGDVEHSYFFSGDFLGDDPYYPLYQALLLDAMDVLTAQKAALVNKHSGYDAPRILHAMGDGAIVCGTTELGQDDTEVAFLHSNCVLSFDVEKPRKIVQQFYGQAAEQPQAELCCPTKYDAAEVGHIPQEVLDRFYGCGSPVTAANPQSGETYVDLGCGAGIDCFIAAKHVGPTGKVIGVDMTDQMLAVANDSGAKVAAALGYDVVEFRKGYLEQIPVEGKIADVVTSNCVVNLSPDKPKVFAELWRILKDHGRAVIADIVSDREVPPRLKVNEQLWGECIVGALTEEQFLAMLEQGGFYGLSVLKKTFWKQIEGFNFYSVTVQGFKFEKTSGCQFIGQQAIYRGPYKAVLDEEGHLFPRNVAIAVCTDTASKLSQPPYAGWFTIVEPDGSRKELAVAACCPSGNGSGCC
;
A
#
# COMPACT_ATOMS: atom_id res chain seq x y z
N MET A 1 21.11 -13.58 1.56
CA MET A 1 21.85 -12.85 0.50
C MET A 1 23.34 -13.04 0.72
N PRO A 2 24.23 -12.89 -0.29
CA PRO A 2 25.67 -12.88 -0.02
C PRO A 2 25.98 -11.77 0.99
N GLU A 3 26.74 -12.07 2.04
CA GLU A 3 27.07 -11.09 3.08
C GLU A 3 27.89 -9.94 2.47
N LEU A 4 27.37 -8.71 2.60
CA LEU A 4 28.06 -7.49 2.24
C LEU A 4 29.34 -7.38 3.09
N ASN A 5 30.50 -7.39 2.43
CA ASN A 5 31.79 -7.30 3.09
C ASN A 5 32.69 -6.27 2.38
N GLN A 6 33.86 -6.01 2.95
CA GLN A 6 34.77 -4.99 2.43
C GLN A 6 35.21 -5.22 0.97
N GLN A 7 35.23 -6.48 0.52
CA GLN A 7 35.65 -6.86 -0.83
C GLN A 7 34.47 -6.99 -1.81
N SER A 8 33.23 -6.88 -1.33
CA SER A 8 32.04 -6.90 -2.19
C SER A 8 32.14 -5.81 -3.26
N VAL A 9 31.93 -6.21 -4.51
CA VAL A 9 31.89 -5.30 -5.65
C VAL A 9 30.44 -4.92 -5.90
N LEU A 10 30.17 -3.63 -5.90
CA LEU A 10 28.87 -3.03 -6.11
C LEU A 10 28.71 -2.65 -7.57
N TYR A 11 27.57 -3.01 -8.14
CA TYR A 11 27.14 -2.69 -9.48
C TYR A 11 25.87 -1.85 -9.40
N ARG A 12 25.76 -0.88 -10.31
CA ARG A 12 24.54 -0.09 -10.50
C ARG A 12 23.80 -0.64 -11.72
N PRO A 13 22.52 -1.03 -11.60
CA PRO A 13 21.65 -1.30 -12.76
C PRO A 13 21.58 -0.08 -13.71
N PRO A 14 21.00 -0.20 -14.91
CA PRO A 14 20.86 0.91 -15.87
C PRO A 14 19.79 1.93 -15.42
N LEU A 15 20.04 2.59 -14.28
CA LEU A 15 19.10 3.50 -13.63
C LEU A 15 19.15 4.89 -14.28
N THR A 16 17.99 5.39 -14.69
CA THR A 16 17.77 6.79 -15.07
C THR A 16 17.54 7.64 -13.83
N GLU A 17 18.25 8.77 -13.74
CA GLU A 17 18.10 9.73 -12.64
C GLU A 17 17.05 10.80 -13.00
N LEU A 18 16.03 10.95 -12.15
CA LEU A 18 15.00 11.99 -12.24
C LEU A 18 15.09 12.88 -10.99
N ARG A 19 15.47 14.15 -11.20
CA ARG A 19 15.57 15.11 -10.09
C ARG A 19 14.21 15.72 -9.79
N ARG A 20 13.80 15.67 -8.52
CA ARG A 20 12.59 16.32 -7.99
C ARG A 20 13.01 17.48 -7.08
N ALA A 21 12.04 18.21 -6.54
CA ALA A 21 12.33 19.41 -5.72
C ALA A 21 13.14 19.07 -4.45
N ASP A 22 12.73 18.02 -3.72
CA ASP A 22 13.27 17.68 -2.40
C ASP A 22 14.02 16.33 -2.35
N TRP A 23 13.95 15.53 -3.42
CA TRP A 23 14.56 14.20 -3.51
C TRP A 23 14.99 13.85 -4.93
N THR A 24 15.77 12.79 -5.05
CA THR A 24 16.15 12.20 -6.35
C THR A 24 15.47 10.84 -6.51
N ILE A 25 14.86 10.59 -7.67
CA ILE A 25 14.29 9.30 -8.03
C ILE A 25 15.24 8.60 -9.01
N PHE A 26 15.55 7.34 -8.76
CA PHE A 26 16.22 6.46 -9.71
C PHE A 26 15.22 5.45 -10.26
N VAL A 27 15.17 5.29 -11.58
CA VAL A 27 14.24 4.39 -12.28
C VAL A 27 15.02 3.40 -13.14
N ASP A 28 14.74 2.12 -12.98
CA ASP A 28 15.12 1.09 -13.96
C ASP A 28 13.99 0.91 -14.97
N GLY A 29 14.26 1.30 -16.23
CA GLY A 29 13.25 1.26 -17.30
C GLY A 29 13.13 -0.11 -17.99
N GLU A 30 14.06 -1.03 -17.78
CA GLU A 30 14.04 -2.37 -18.39
C GLU A 30 13.45 -3.42 -17.44
N PHE A 31 13.79 -3.32 -16.16
CA PHE A 31 13.16 -4.05 -15.07
C PHE A 31 12.41 -3.05 -14.19
N PRO A 32 11.13 -2.75 -14.46
CA PRO A 32 10.41 -1.64 -13.84
C PRO A 32 10.56 -1.63 -12.32
N ASN A 33 11.39 -0.71 -11.85
CA ASN A 33 11.71 -0.56 -10.44
C ASN A 33 12.14 0.89 -10.23
N TRP A 34 11.84 1.44 -9.06
CA TRP A 34 12.32 2.77 -8.72
C TRP A 34 12.48 2.92 -7.23
N ALA A 35 13.33 3.87 -6.85
CA ALA A 35 13.45 4.32 -5.48
C ALA A 35 13.74 5.81 -5.44
N SER A 36 13.14 6.50 -4.48
CA SER A 36 13.50 7.85 -4.09
C SER A 36 14.51 7.84 -2.96
N VAL A 37 15.47 8.76 -3.01
CA VAL A 37 16.55 8.87 -2.03
C VAL A 37 16.79 10.32 -1.66
N ASP A 38 17.35 10.51 -0.47
CA ASP A 38 17.92 11.81 -0.08
C ASP A 38 19.19 12.15 -0.89
N GLU A 39 19.70 13.38 -0.77
CA GLU A 39 20.84 13.83 -1.55
C GLU A 39 22.13 13.04 -1.28
N ARG A 40 22.34 12.53 -0.06
CA ARG A 40 23.53 11.72 0.28
C ARG A 40 23.42 10.31 -0.29
N GLY A 41 22.22 9.74 -0.28
CA GLY A 41 21.90 8.50 -0.98
C GLY A 41 22.07 8.64 -2.50
N ALA A 42 21.59 9.75 -3.07
CA ALA A 42 21.77 10.04 -4.50
C ALA A 42 23.24 10.10 -4.89
N TRP A 43 24.08 10.74 -4.05
CA TRP A 43 25.53 10.75 -4.24
C TRP A 43 26.12 9.34 -4.26
N LEU A 44 25.73 8.46 -3.32
CA LEU A 44 26.20 7.07 -3.27
C LEU A 44 25.87 6.30 -4.55
N VAL A 45 24.64 6.42 -5.05
CA VAL A 45 24.21 5.76 -6.30
C VAL A 45 24.93 6.32 -7.53
N ARG A 46 25.17 7.64 -7.59
CA ARG A 46 25.93 8.28 -8.68
C ARG A 46 27.37 7.79 -8.75
N VAL A 47 28.05 7.70 -7.60
CA VAL A 47 29.48 7.36 -7.51
C VAL A 47 29.79 5.92 -7.98
N ILE A 48 28.86 4.99 -7.81
CA ILE A 48 28.99 3.60 -8.29
C ILE A 48 28.76 3.51 -9.81
N GLY A 49 28.02 4.45 -10.42
CA GLY A 49 27.53 4.35 -11.80
C GLY A 49 28.58 4.44 -12.91
N GLU A 50 29.76 4.98 -12.66
CA GLU A 50 30.81 5.10 -13.69
C GLU A 50 31.63 3.82 -13.89
N ARG A 51 31.67 2.95 -12.86
CA ARG A 51 32.38 1.66 -12.86
C ARG A 51 32.01 0.88 -11.59
N PRO A 52 31.99 -0.47 -11.64
CA PRO A 52 31.82 -1.28 -10.44
C PRO A 52 32.83 -0.87 -9.35
N MET A 53 32.38 -0.79 -8.11
CA MET A 53 33.18 -0.24 -7.00
C MET A 53 33.21 -1.19 -5.82
N ARG A 54 34.36 -1.33 -5.16
CA ARG A 54 34.43 -2.10 -3.92
C ARG A 54 33.76 -1.35 -2.78
N PHE A 55 33.05 -2.06 -1.91
CA PHE A 55 32.41 -1.47 -0.73
C PHE A 55 33.39 -0.64 0.12
N SER A 56 34.62 -1.12 0.34
CA SER A 56 35.63 -0.37 1.09
C SER A 56 36.07 0.94 0.41
N GLU A 57 36.13 0.96 -0.93
CA GLU A 57 36.44 2.17 -1.70
C GLU A 57 35.30 3.19 -1.56
N LEU A 58 34.05 2.73 -1.62
CA LEU A 58 32.87 3.59 -1.44
C LEU A 58 32.84 4.22 -0.05
N VAL A 59 33.12 3.44 1.01
CA VAL A 59 33.22 3.94 2.39
C VAL A 59 34.28 5.04 2.51
N ALA A 60 35.48 4.81 1.96
CA ALA A 60 36.56 5.79 2.01
C ALA A 60 36.21 7.08 1.25
N ARG A 61 35.60 6.96 0.07
CA ARG A 61 35.16 8.12 -0.73
C ARG A 61 34.05 8.90 -0.04
N TYR A 62 33.06 8.21 0.53
CA TYR A 62 31.96 8.84 1.26
C TYR A 62 32.47 9.58 2.51
N GLY A 63 33.34 8.93 3.30
CA GLY A 63 33.97 9.56 4.46
C GLY A 63 34.78 10.81 4.09
N GLY A 64 35.54 10.77 3.00
CA GLY A 64 36.27 11.94 2.50
C GLY A 64 35.35 13.06 2.00
N GLN A 65 34.29 12.72 1.26
CA GLN A 65 33.33 13.69 0.70
C GLN A 65 32.58 14.45 1.79
N PHE A 66 32.11 13.75 2.81
CA PHE A 66 31.27 14.31 3.88
C PHE A 66 32.03 14.59 5.18
N GLN A 67 33.36 14.45 5.17
CA GLN A 67 34.25 14.70 6.31
C GLN A 67 33.85 13.90 7.57
N LEU A 68 33.58 12.61 7.38
CA LEU A 68 33.14 11.71 8.44
C LEU A 68 34.28 10.80 8.90
N ASP A 69 34.30 10.48 10.20
CA ASP A 69 35.15 9.43 10.74
C ASP A 69 34.84 8.08 10.09
N SER A 70 35.85 7.20 10.03
CA SER A 70 35.76 5.93 9.32
C SER A 70 34.63 5.03 9.82
N GLY A 71 34.36 5.01 11.13
CA GLY A 71 33.26 4.26 11.73
C GLY A 71 31.90 4.76 11.26
N LYS A 72 31.68 6.08 11.32
CA LYS A 72 30.43 6.72 10.88
C LYS A 72 30.21 6.61 9.37
N ALA A 73 31.26 6.80 8.58
CA ALA A 73 31.20 6.57 7.14
C ALA A 73 30.81 5.11 6.83
N TRP A 74 31.37 4.14 7.56
CA TRP A 74 31.02 2.74 7.38
C TRP A 74 29.56 2.47 7.72
N VAL A 75 29.04 2.96 8.85
CA VAL A 75 27.62 2.78 9.23
C VAL A 75 26.69 3.37 8.17
N HIS A 76 26.97 4.60 7.74
CA HIS A 76 26.16 5.29 6.73
C HIS A 76 26.10 4.52 5.41
N VAL A 77 27.26 4.11 4.89
CA VAL A 77 27.34 3.39 3.62
C VAL A 77 26.78 1.98 3.77
N HIS A 78 27.04 1.29 4.88
CA HIS A 78 26.50 -0.04 5.14
C HIS A 78 24.97 -0.02 5.17
N ALA A 79 24.37 0.89 5.94
CA ALA A 79 22.93 1.02 6.07
C ALA A 79 22.28 1.27 4.70
N PHE A 80 22.78 2.27 3.96
CA PHE A 80 22.22 2.62 2.65
C PHE A 80 22.44 1.53 1.60
N VAL A 81 23.64 0.96 1.50
CA VAL A 81 23.94 -0.08 0.50
C VAL A 81 23.15 -1.35 0.78
N SER A 82 23.00 -1.75 2.04
CA SER A 82 22.18 -2.92 2.39
C SER A 82 20.72 -2.70 1.94
N ASP A 83 20.18 -1.51 2.17
CA ASP A 83 18.83 -1.15 1.74
C ASP A 83 18.70 -1.11 0.21
N ALA A 84 19.66 -0.48 -0.47
CA ALA A 84 19.68 -0.40 -1.93
C ALA A 84 19.86 -1.77 -2.61
N LEU A 85 20.58 -2.69 -1.99
CA LEU A 85 20.68 -4.09 -2.45
C LEU A 85 19.34 -4.83 -2.29
N ARG A 86 18.62 -4.62 -1.18
CA ARG A 86 17.29 -5.20 -0.96
C ARG A 86 16.29 -4.75 -2.00
N HIS A 87 16.30 -3.45 -2.30
CA HIS A 87 15.37 -2.85 -3.27
C HIS A 87 15.85 -2.97 -4.72
N GLY A 88 16.95 -3.68 -5.00
CA GLY A 88 17.45 -3.88 -6.37
C GLY A 88 17.94 -2.60 -7.06
N ILE A 89 18.24 -1.55 -6.30
CA ILE A 89 18.84 -0.30 -6.78
C ILE A 89 20.35 -0.43 -6.91
N LEU A 90 20.96 -1.34 -6.15
CA LEU A 90 22.32 -1.81 -6.33
C LEU A 90 22.34 -3.34 -6.46
N SER A 91 23.42 -3.88 -6.98
CA SER A 91 23.63 -5.33 -7.10
C SER A 91 25.07 -5.72 -6.71
N LEU A 92 25.24 -6.96 -6.26
CA LEU A 92 26.55 -7.59 -6.02
C LEU A 92 27.12 -8.29 -7.26
N ALA A 93 26.37 -8.30 -8.36
CA ALA A 93 26.76 -8.86 -9.65
C ALA A 93 26.36 -7.91 -10.80
N PRO A 94 27.04 -8.00 -11.98
CA PRO A 94 26.58 -7.31 -13.18
C PRO A 94 25.12 -7.63 -13.47
N VAL A 95 24.34 -6.60 -13.82
CA VAL A 95 22.92 -6.73 -14.10
C VAL A 95 22.72 -6.62 -15.61
N GLU A 96 22.21 -7.70 -16.20
CA GLU A 96 21.82 -7.74 -17.61
C GLU A 96 20.41 -8.32 -17.70
N TYR A 97 19.55 -7.68 -18.49
CA TYR A 97 18.17 -8.11 -18.68
C TYR A 97 18.02 -8.77 -20.05
N PRO A 98 17.34 -9.93 -20.14
CA PRO A 98 16.95 -10.46 -21.44
C PRO A 98 15.99 -9.48 -22.13
N PRO A 99 16.09 -9.27 -23.46
CA PRO A 99 15.20 -8.35 -24.15
C PRO A 99 13.73 -8.79 -24.06
N TYR A 100 12.87 -7.91 -23.56
CA TYR A 100 11.43 -8.15 -23.53
C TYR A 100 10.84 -8.24 -24.94
N GLN A 101 10.23 -9.37 -25.28
CA GLN A 101 9.71 -9.65 -26.63
C GLN A 101 8.27 -9.16 -26.85
N GLY A 102 7.63 -8.65 -25.78
CA GLY A 102 6.26 -8.15 -25.77
C GLY A 102 5.27 -9.08 -25.09
N ARG A 103 4.12 -8.54 -24.66
CA ARG A 103 3.18 -9.24 -23.77
C ARG A 103 2.68 -10.61 -24.26
N SER A 104 2.57 -10.84 -25.57
CA SER A 104 2.07 -12.11 -26.11
C SER A 104 3.00 -13.31 -25.87
N THR A 105 4.30 -13.10 -25.60
CA THR A 105 5.21 -14.19 -25.25
C THR A 105 5.09 -14.62 -23.79
N HIS A 106 4.67 -13.71 -22.90
CA HIS A 106 4.56 -13.93 -21.46
C HIS A 106 3.14 -14.31 -21.02
N LEU A 107 2.12 -13.91 -21.78
CA LEU A 107 0.72 -14.10 -21.41
C LEU A 107 0.04 -15.25 -22.17
N ARG A 108 -1.00 -15.79 -21.55
CA ARG A 108 -1.86 -16.85 -22.11
C ARG A 108 -3.34 -16.48 -21.90
N LEU A 109 -4.17 -16.77 -22.89
CA LEU A 109 -5.62 -16.62 -22.79
C LEU A 109 -6.20 -17.69 -21.85
N SER A 110 -6.32 -17.36 -20.58
CA SER A 110 -6.85 -18.25 -19.54
C SER A 110 -8.36 -18.07 -19.34
N ARG A 111 -8.77 -16.91 -18.82
CA ARG A 111 -10.17 -16.57 -18.52
C ARG A 111 -10.50 -15.11 -18.87
N LEU A 112 -11.76 -14.85 -19.22
CA LEU A 112 -12.26 -13.49 -19.39
C LEU A 112 -12.60 -12.95 -18.00
N ARG A 113 -11.97 -11.86 -17.56
CA ARG A 113 -12.23 -11.29 -16.22
C ARG A 113 -13.31 -10.22 -16.23
N GLU A 114 -13.43 -9.50 -17.34
CA GLU A 114 -14.35 -8.37 -17.50
C GLU A 114 -15.23 -8.52 -18.74
N ALA A 115 -16.50 -8.15 -18.61
CA ALA A 115 -17.41 -8.06 -19.74
C ALA A 115 -18.22 -6.75 -19.72
N TRP A 116 -18.15 -6.01 -20.82
CA TRP A 116 -18.96 -4.82 -21.05
C TRP A 116 -20.21 -5.18 -21.84
N LEU A 117 -21.37 -4.91 -21.25
CA LEU A 117 -22.70 -5.15 -21.82
C LEU A 117 -23.30 -3.80 -22.19
N HIS A 118 -23.16 -3.41 -23.46
CA HIS A 118 -23.80 -2.20 -23.99
C HIS A 118 -25.24 -2.55 -24.38
N THR A 119 -26.14 -2.49 -23.40
CA THR A 119 -27.47 -3.12 -23.48
C THR A 119 -28.43 -2.52 -24.50
N ASN A 120 -28.26 -1.23 -24.81
CA ASN A 120 -29.10 -0.46 -25.72
C ASN A 120 -28.36 0.79 -26.19
N ASN A 121 -28.74 1.36 -27.35
CA ASN A 121 -28.27 2.68 -27.78
C ASN A 121 -29.33 3.78 -27.57
N SER A 122 -30.52 3.41 -27.12
CA SER A 122 -31.56 4.35 -26.68
C SER A 122 -31.15 5.08 -25.41
N CYS A 123 -31.35 6.39 -25.36
CA CYS A 123 -31.04 7.22 -24.20
C CYS A 123 -32.12 8.29 -24.06
N ASN A 124 -32.45 8.71 -22.84
CA ASN A 124 -33.35 9.85 -22.65
C ASN A 124 -32.65 11.21 -22.87
N LEU A 125 -31.33 11.22 -23.10
CA LEU A 125 -30.51 12.39 -23.40
C LEU A 125 -29.83 12.28 -24.76
N SER A 126 -29.27 13.39 -25.24
CA SER A 126 -28.45 13.48 -26.47
C SER A 126 -27.18 14.30 -26.19
N CYS A 127 -26.36 13.86 -25.23
CA CYS A 127 -25.17 14.61 -24.79
C CYS A 127 -24.24 14.98 -25.96
N ALA A 128 -23.72 16.21 -25.97
CA ALA A 128 -22.94 16.75 -27.08
C ALA A 128 -21.64 15.98 -27.36
N HIS A 129 -21.04 15.35 -26.35
CA HIS A 129 -19.79 14.58 -26.47
C HIS A 129 -19.98 13.06 -26.60
N CYS A 130 -21.22 12.56 -26.64
CA CYS A 130 -21.50 11.13 -26.47
C CYS A 130 -20.69 10.25 -27.43
N LEU A 131 -19.88 9.36 -26.85
CA LEU A 131 -18.93 8.48 -27.55
C LEU A 131 -19.58 7.58 -28.61
N VAL A 132 -20.77 7.05 -28.30
CA VAL A 132 -21.53 6.13 -29.17
C VAL A 132 -22.74 6.80 -29.83
N SER A 133 -22.88 8.12 -29.69
CA SER A 133 -23.96 8.92 -30.28
C SER A 133 -25.39 8.48 -29.89
N SER A 134 -25.58 7.95 -28.68
CA SER A 134 -26.89 7.53 -28.14
C SER A 134 -27.88 8.68 -28.04
N SER A 135 -29.17 8.39 -28.25
CA SER A 135 -30.24 9.40 -28.26
C SER A 135 -31.61 8.79 -27.96
N PRO A 136 -32.68 9.59 -27.78
CA PRO A 136 -34.04 9.07 -27.63
C PRO A 136 -34.56 8.26 -28.82
N LYS A 137 -33.91 8.39 -29.98
CA LYS A 137 -34.21 7.62 -31.20
C LYS A 137 -33.25 6.44 -31.41
N GLY A 138 -32.35 6.18 -30.45
CA GLY A 138 -31.40 5.08 -30.52
C GLY A 138 -32.08 3.71 -30.41
N ASP A 139 -31.38 2.69 -30.87
CA ASP A 139 -31.87 1.31 -30.89
C ASP A 139 -32.19 0.81 -29.46
N PRO A 140 -33.37 0.17 -29.22
CA PRO A 140 -33.71 -0.40 -27.92
C PRO A 140 -32.78 -1.54 -27.48
N GLY A 141 -31.96 -2.08 -28.38
CA GLY A 141 -31.04 -3.18 -28.18
C GLY A 141 -31.70 -4.54 -28.35
N LEU A 142 -30.90 -5.60 -28.18
CA LEU A 142 -31.34 -6.98 -28.34
C LEU A 142 -32.55 -7.36 -27.43
N PRO A 143 -33.37 -8.34 -27.86
CA PRO A 143 -34.41 -8.93 -27.03
C PRO A 143 -33.86 -9.55 -25.74
N THR A 144 -34.68 -9.56 -24.68
CA THR A 144 -34.32 -10.10 -23.34
C THR A 144 -33.76 -11.52 -23.40
N ALA A 145 -34.40 -12.40 -24.18
CA ALA A 145 -33.96 -13.79 -24.32
C ALA A 145 -32.53 -13.91 -24.89
N THR A 146 -32.16 -13.01 -25.81
CA THR A 146 -30.81 -12.97 -26.37
C THR A 146 -29.81 -12.46 -25.33
N TRP A 147 -30.15 -11.41 -24.57
CA TRP A 147 -29.28 -10.93 -23.48
C TRP A 147 -29.08 -11.97 -22.38
N ARG A 148 -30.11 -12.74 -22.01
CA ARG A 148 -29.99 -13.86 -21.06
C ARG A 148 -28.92 -14.85 -21.50
N ARG A 149 -29.02 -15.35 -22.74
CA ARG A 149 -28.02 -16.27 -23.31
C ARG A 149 -26.61 -15.67 -23.29
N LEU A 150 -26.46 -14.41 -23.72
CA LEU A 150 -25.15 -13.75 -23.77
C LEU A 150 -24.54 -13.57 -22.36
N ILE A 151 -25.36 -13.24 -21.36
CA ILE A 151 -24.92 -13.14 -19.96
C ILE A 151 -24.51 -14.52 -19.42
N GLU A 152 -25.26 -15.59 -19.75
CA GLU A 152 -24.88 -16.96 -19.39
C GLU A 152 -23.55 -17.38 -20.04
N GLU A 153 -23.29 -16.99 -21.29
CA GLU A 153 -22.00 -17.21 -21.95
C GLU A 153 -20.86 -16.43 -21.25
N VAL A 154 -21.10 -15.17 -20.88
CA VAL A 154 -20.17 -14.34 -20.09
C VAL A 154 -19.83 -14.98 -18.75
N ILE A 155 -20.84 -15.46 -18.02
CA ILE A 155 -20.67 -16.17 -16.73
C ILE A 155 -19.82 -17.43 -16.94
N THR A 156 -20.11 -18.20 -17.99
CA THR A 156 -19.38 -19.44 -18.33
C THR A 156 -17.89 -19.19 -18.62
N LEU A 157 -17.56 -18.01 -19.15
CA LEU A 157 -16.18 -17.61 -19.45
C LEU A 157 -15.35 -17.21 -18.21
N GLY A 158 -15.96 -17.21 -17.01
CA GLY A 158 -15.26 -17.01 -15.74
C GLY A 158 -15.05 -15.53 -15.37
N VAL A 159 -15.96 -14.67 -15.79
CA VAL A 159 -15.96 -13.22 -15.54
C VAL A 159 -16.13 -12.91 -14.06
N ASP A 160 -15.29 -12.02 -13.54
CA ASP A 160 -15.35 -11.51 -12.17
C ASP A 160 -16.18 -10.22 -12.10
N ARG A 161 -16.24 -9.46 -13.21
CA ARG A 161 -16.86 -8.14 -13.26
C ARG A 161 -17.62 -7.88 -14.55
N CYS A 162 -18.87 -7.44 -14.42
CA CYS A 162 -19.69 -7.00 -15.52
C CYS A 162 -19.91 -5.48 -15.46
N TYR A 163 -19.90 -4.84 -16.62
CA TYR A 163 -20.25 -3.43 -16.78
C TYR A 163 -21.52 -3.33 -17.61
N MET A 164 -22.59 -2.79 -17.04
CA MET A 164 -23.80 -2.46 -17.78
C MET A 164 -23.76 -0.99 -18.20
N THR A 165 -23.76 -0.79 -19.51
CA THR A 165 -23.74 0.52 -20.13
C THR A 165 -24.70 0.54 -21.32
N GLY A 166 -24.67 1.60 -22.12
CA GLY A 166 -25.58 1.82 -23.22
C GLY A 166 -25.67 3.28 -23.59
N GLY A 167 -26.84 3.67 -24.08
CA GLY A 167 -27.32 5.04 -23.97
C GLY A 167 -27.70 5.38 -22.54
N GLU A 168 -28.87 4.90 -22.09
CA GLU A 168 -29.24 4.89 -20.67
C GLU A 168 -29.82 3.51 -20.32
N PRO A 169 -29.13 2.68 -19.53
CA PRO A 169 -29.58 1.34 -19.20
C PRO A 169 -30.99 1.30 -18.61
N PHE A 170 -31.31 2.26 -17.73
CA PHE A 170 -32.62 2.29 -17.04
C PHE A 170 -33.80 2.65 -17.95
N VAL A 171 -33.56 2.99 -19.23
CA VAL A 171 -34.65 3.09 -20.22
C VAL A 171 -35.24 1.70 -20.50
N ARG A 172 -34.45 0.63 -20.41
CA ARG A 172 -34.90 -0.74 -20.65
C ARG A 172 -35.85 -1.22 -19.55
N PRO A 173 -37.05 -1.75 -19.90
CA PRO A 173 -38.00 -2.26 -18.92
C PRO A 173 -37.55 -3.58 -18.26
N ASP A 174 -36.75 -4.38 -18.96
CA ASP A 174 -36.24 -5.69 -18.54
C ASP A 174 -34.90 -5.62 -17.78
N LEU A 175 -34.33 -4.43 -17.56
CA LEU A 175 -33.05 -4.26 -16.86
C LEU A 175 -33.00 -4.97 -15.48
N PRO A 176 -34.02 -4.90 -14.61
CA PRO A 176 -33.98 -5.57 -13.30
C PRO A 176 -33.81 -7.09 -13.41
N GLU A 177 -34.36 -7.71 -14.45
CA GLU A 177 -34.22 -9.13 -14.71
C GLU A 177 -32.78 -9.49 -15.10
N LEU A 178 -32.16 -8.67 -15.96
CA LEU A 178 -30.77 -8.85 -16.39
C LEU A 178 -29.78 -8.61 -15.23
N ILE A 179 -30.04 -7.61 -14.38
CA ILE A 179 -29.23 -7.37 -13.18
C ILE A 179 -29.26 -8.59 -12.26
N ARG A 180 -30.46 -9.15 -11.98
CA ARG A 180 -30.60 -10.34 -11.12
C ARG A 180 -29.85 -11.55 -11.69
N LEU A 181 -29.92 -11.78 -13.00
CA LEU A 181 -29.18 -12.89 -13.63
C LEU A 181 -27.68 -12.81 -13.34
N ILE A 182 -27.10 -11.60 -13.36
CA ILE A 182 -25.68 -11.38 -13.05
C ILE A 182 -25.42 -11.52 -11.55
N THR A 183 -26.22 -10.86 -10.70
CA THR A 183 -25.94 -10.77 -9.27
C THR A 183 -26.31 -12.01 -8.46
N GLU A 184 -27.23 -12.85 -8.94
CA GLU A 184 -27.57 -14.15 -8.32
C GLU A 184 -26.45 -15.18 -8.53
N THR A 185 -25.62 -15.01 -9.56
CA THR A 185 -24.42 -15.81 -9.75
C THR A 185 -23.38 -15.45 -8.70
N HIS A 186 -22.94 -16.44 -7.91
CA HIS A 186 -21.88 -16.20 -6.92
C HIS A 186 -20.60 -15.71 -7.63
N ARG A 187 -19.98 -14.64 -7.09
CA ARG A 187 -18.65 -14.06 -7.45
C ARG A 187 -18.63 -12.85 -8.40
N ILE A 188 -19.72 -12.47 -9.07
CA ILE A 188 -19.69 -11.36 -10.04
C ILE A 188 -20.06 -10.02 -9.41
N GLU A 189 -19.20 -9.02 -9.60
CA GLU A 189 -19.48 -7.61 -9.32
C GLU A 189 -20.10 -6.93 -10.55
N LEU A 190 -21.16 -6.15 -10.37
CA LEU A 190 -21.84 -5.42 -11.43
C LEU A 190 -21.69 -3.91 -11.24
N ILE A 191 -21.16 -3.22 -12.25
CA ILE A 191 -21.09 -1.77 -12.29
C ILE A 191 -22.04 -1.25 -13.35
N ILE A 192 -22.94 -0.35 -12.96
CA ILE A 192 -23.92 0.26 -13.87
C ILE A 192 -23.53 1.71 -14.13
N LEU A 193 -23.29 2.03 -15.40
CA LEU A 193 -23.01 3.39 -15.88
C LEU A 193 -24.34 4.06 -16.24
N THR A 194 -24.69 5.17 -15.60
CA THR A 194 -25.99 5.83 -15.78
C THR A 194 -25.87 7.36 -15.74
N ASN A 195 -26.76 8.04 -16.45
CA ASN A 195 -26.94 9.49 -16.31
C ASN A 195 -27.75 9.87 -15.04
N ALA A 196 -28.29 8.89 -14.32
CA ALA A 196 -29.05 9.01 -13.07
C ALA A 196 -30.33 9.87 -13.11
N THR A 197 -30.73 10.39 -14.27
CA THR A 197 -31.86 11.32 -14.40
C THR A 197 -33.23 10.66 -14.23
N LEU A 198 -33.30 9.33 -14.23
CA LEU A 198 -34.54 8.56 -14.21
C LEU A 198 -35.01 8.14 -12.79
N PHE A 199 -34.25 8.48 -11.75
CA PHE A 199 -34.56 8.10 -10.36
C PHE A 199 -35.54 9.05 -9.64
N ALA A 200 -36.04 10.09 -10.31
CA ALA A 200 -37.12 10.93 -9.78
C ALA A 200 -38.52 10.29 -9.95
N GLY A 201 -38.64 9.23 -10.76
CA GLY A 201 -39.91 8.57 -11.09
C GLY A 201 -40.05 7.14 -10.53
N PRO A 202 -40.96 6.32 -11.09
CA PRO A 202 -41.26 4.97 -10.57
C PRO A 202 -40.04 4.03 -10.61
N ARG A 203 -39.05 4.32 -11.46
CA ARG A 203 -37.79 3.56 -11.57
C ARG A 203 -36.95 3.59 -10.29
N LYS A 204 -37.19 4.55 -9.38
CA LYS A 204 -36.56 4.59 -8.06
C LYS A 204 -36.81 3.32 -7.24
N ALA A 205 -38.00 2.72 -7.37
CA ALA A 205 -38.35 1.49 -6.67
C ALA A 205 -37.53 0.28 -7.13
N LEU A 206 -36.93 0.33 -8.33
CA LEU A 206 -36.06 -0.74 -8.82
C LEU A 206 -34.79 -0.86 -7.96
N LEU A 207 -34.34 0.25 -7.37
CA LEU A 207 -33.14 0.29 -6.52
C LEU A 207 -33.33 -0.47 -5.20
N ASP A 208 -34.57 -0.64 -4.73
CA ASP A 208 -34.85 -1.35 -3.48
C ASP A 208 -34.45 -2.83 -3.55
N GLY A 209 -34.57 -3.44 -4.74
CA GLY A 209 -34.30 -4.86 -4.96
C GLY A 209 -32.86 -5.21 -5.35
N LEU A 210 -31.93 -4.25 -5.33
CA LEU A 210 -30.54 -4.48 -5.73
C LEU A 210 -29.64 -4.80 -4.52
N ASP A 211 -28.72 -5.74 -4.72
CA ASP A 211 -27.70 -6.10 -3.73
C ASP A 211 -26.59 -5.05 -3.70
N ARG A 212 -26.52 -4.28 -2.60
CA ARG A 212 -25.56 -3.19 -2.40
C ARG A 212 -24.11 -3.67 -2.27
N THR A 213 -23.90 -4.95 -1.99
CA THR A 213 -22.56 -5.54 -1.90
C THR A 213 -22.01 -5.96 -3.26
N LYS A 214 -22.88 -6.08 -4.27
CA LYS A 214 -22.53 -6.54 -5.62
C LYS A 214 -22.73 -5.49 -6.70
N VAL A 215 -23.61 -4.51 -6.49
CA VAL A 215 -23.94 -3.48 -7.47
C VAL A 215 -23.32 -2.15 -7.08
N ARG A 216 -22.52 -1.57 -7.98
CA ARG A 216 -21.97 -0.21 -7.87
C ARG A 216 -22.45 0.67 -9.03
N PHE A 217 -22.39 1.98 -8.84
CA PHE A 217 -22.86 2.94 -9.84
C PHE A 217 -21.76 3.92 -10.25
N GLN A 218 -21.67 4.17 -11.55
CA GLN A 218 -20.92 5.30 -12.08
C GLN A 218 -21.94 6.31 -12.62
N VAL A 219 -21.99 7.49 -12.00
CA VAL A 219 -22.97 8.53 -12.32
C VAL A 219 -22.29 9.66 -13.07
N SER A 220 -22.83 9.99 -14.24
CA SER A 220 -22.19 10.95 -15.13
C SER A 220 -22.73 12.38 -14.99
N ILE A 221 -21.90 13.31 -14.51
CA ILE A 221 -22.19 14.76 -14.41
C ILE A 221 -20.94 15.54 -14.87
N ASP A 222 -21.11 16.53 -15.75
CA ASP A 222 -19.97 17.26 -16.36
C ASP A 222 -19.86 18.72 -15.91
N GLY A 223 -20.67 19.17 -14.95
CA GLY A 223 -20.55 20.51 -14.40
C GLY A 223 -21.21 20.60 -13.03
N SER A 224 -20.65 21.43 -12.16
CA SER A 224 -21.10 21.64 -10.78
C SER A 224 -22.41 22.44 -10.69
N THR A 225 -22.86 22.99 -11.82
CA THR A 225 -24.07 23.81 -11.94
C THR A 225 -24.82 23.50 -13.23
N PRO A 226 -26.14 23.82 -13.31
CA PRO A 226 -26.90 23.68 -14.56
C PRO A 226 -26.29 24.45 -15.73
N THR A 227 -25.71 25.64 -15.47
CA THR A 227 -25.11 26.48 -16.50
C THR A 227 -23.90 25.86 -17.19
N ILE A 228 -23.20 24.93 -16.53
CA ILE A 228 -22.02 24.24 -17.07
C ILE A 228 -22.41 22.86 -17.61
N ASN A 229 -23.20 22.10 -16.84
CA ASN A 229 -23.56 20.73 -17.19
C ASN A 229 -24.60 20.65 -18.33
N ASP A 230 -25.66 21.46 -18.28
CA ASP A 230 -26.79 21.31 -19.21
C ASP A 230 -26.44 21.61 -20.68
N PRO A 231 -25.54 22.57 -21.01
CA PRO A 231 -25.04 22.72 -22.38
C PRO A 231 -24.37 21.46 -22.93
N ILE A 232 -23.79 20.63 -22.05
CA ILE A 232 -23.09 19.39 -22.42
C ILE A 232 -24.08 18.22 -22.50
N ARG A 233 -24.91 18.03 -21.47
CA ARG A 233 -25.74 16.82 -21.30
C ARG A 233 -27.21 17.00 -21.67
N GLY A 234 -27.68 18.23 -21.81
CA GLY A 234 -29.06 18.59 -22.12
C GLY A 234 -29.75 19.34 -20.97
N LYS A 235 -30.74 20.16 -21.33
CA LYS A 235 -31.49 21.01 -20.39
C LYS A 235 -32.17 20.21 -19.28
N GLY A 236 -31.97 20.63 -18.03
CA GLY A 236 -32.55 20.01 -16.84
C GLY A 236 -31.83 18.74 -16.37
N SER A 237 -30.77 18.32 -17.07
CA SER A 237 -30.06 17.08 -16.74
C SER A 237 -29.28 17.19 -15.43
N PHE A 238 -28.70 18.35 -15.10
CA PHE A 238 -27.95 18.55 -13.86
C PHE A 238 -28.81 18.24 -12.62
N THR A 239 -29.96 18.91 -12.51
CA THR A 239 -30.85 18.79 -11.35
C THR A 239 -31.33 17.35 -11.19
N ALA A 240 -31.69 16.68 -12.30
CA ALA A 240 -32.15 15.31 -12.27
C ALA A 240 -31.04 14.32 -11.91
N ALA A 241 -29.83 14.49 -12.47
CA ALA A 241 -28.68 13.63 -12.21
C ALA A 241 -28.18 13.78 -10.77
N LEU A 242 -28.10 15.00 -10.24
CA LEU A 242 -27.73 15.26 -8.85
C LEU A 242 -28.72 14.65 -7.86
N ALA A 243 -30.02 14.77 -8.12
CA ALA A 243 -31.04 14.12 -7.29
C ALA A 243 -30.91 12.58 -7.33
N GLY A 244 -30.61 12.02 -8.50
CA GLY A 244 -30.35 10.59 -8.66
C GLY A 244 -29.09 10.12 -7.92
N LEU A 245 -28.00 10.88 -8.02
CA LEU A 245 -26.74 10.65 -7.32
C LEU A 245 -26.95 10.61 -5.80
N GLN A 246 -27.62 11.62 -5.25
CA GLN A 246 -27.94 11.71 -3.84
C GLN A 246 -28.84 10.55 -3.38
N GLU A 247 -29.80 10.13 -4.22
CA GLU A 247 -30.66 9.00 -3.88
C GLU A 247 -29.89 7.67 -3.82
N LEU A 248 -28.93 7.45 -4.73
CA LEU A 248 -28.07 6.27 -4.72
C LEU A 248 -27.17 6.27 -3.47
N SER A 249 -26.52 7.39 -3.16
CA SER A 249 -25.68 7.53 -1.96
C SER A 249 -26.48 7.33 -0.67
N ARG A 250 -27.66 7.96 -0.54
CA ARG A 250 -28.57 7.83 0.62
C ARG A 250 -28.99 6.37 0.88
N ARG A 251 -29.04 5.53 -0.17
CA ARG A 251 -29.38 4.11 -0.08
C ARG A 251 -28.20 3.21 0.28
N GLY A 252 -27.00 3.77 0.39
CA GLY A 252 -25.77 3.07 0.74
C GLY A 252 -25.12 2.31 -0.43
N PHE A 253 -25.42 2.66 -1.68
CA PHE A 253 -24.65 2.13 -2.81
C PHE A 253 -23.26 2.77 -2.85
N ASP A 254 -22.28 2.02 -3.37
CA ASP A 254 -21.01 2.61 -3.76
C ASP A 254 -21.19 3.35 -5.10
N VAL A 255 -20.82 4.62 -5.10
CA VAL A 255 -21.09 5.54 -6.22
C VAL A 255 -19.82 6.32 -6.52
N THR A 256 -19.49 6.37 -7.81
CA THR A 256 -18.43 7.21 -8.37
C THR A 256 -19.04 8.28 -9.24
N LEU A 257 -18.64 9.54 -9.01
CA LEU A 257 -18.96 10.63 -9.91
C LEU A 257 -17.99 10.60 -11.10
N THR A 258 -18.50 10.50 -12.33
CA THR A 258 -17.67 10.53 -13.53
C THR A 258 -17.93 11.76 -14.37
N THR A 259 -16.84 12.42 -14.76
CA THR A 259 -16.86 13.65 -15.53
C THR A 259 -16.03 13.49 -16.79
N VAL A 260 -16.62 13.78 -17.95
CA VAL A 260 -15.85 13.94 -19.18
C VAL A 260 -15.19 15.30 -19.15
N VAL A 261 -13.86 15.33 -19.23
CA VAL A 261 -13.10 16.58 -19.16
C VAL A 261 -13.07 17.25 -20.52
N THR A 262 -13.51 18.49 -20.57
CA THR A 262 -13.64 19.31 -21.79
C THR A 262 -13.10 20.72 -21.53
N GLY A 263 -12.87 21.52 -22.58
CA GLY A 263 -12.53 22.93 -22.39
C GLY A 263 -13.60 23.73 -21.64
N ALA A 264 -14.87 23.32 -21.71
CA ALA A 264 -16.00 24.03 -21.13
C ALA A 264 -16.15 23.86 -19.61
N ASN A 265 -15.62 22.77 -19.04
CA ASN A 265 -15.76 22.44 -17.61
C ASN A 265 -14.41 22.33 -16.87
N LEU A 266 -13.29 22.55 -17.56
CA LEU A 266 -11.94 22.37 -17.01
C LEU A 266 -11.71 23.13 -15.69
N THR A 267 -12.11 24.41 -15.63
CA THR A 267 -11.93 25.25 -14.44
C THR A 267 -12.94 24.94 -13.33
N ASP A 268 -13.97 24.14 -13.63
CA ASP A 268 -15.05 23.78 -12.71
C ASP A 268 -14.81 22.42 -12.03
N LEU A 269 -13.82 21.64 -12.47
CA LEU A 269 -13.56 20.31 -11.92
C LEU A 269 -13.38 20.28 -10.39
N PRO A 270 -12.68 21.24 -9.72
CA PRO A 270 -12.64 21.27 -8.27
C PRO A 270 -14.00 21.53 -7.60
N ASN A 271 -14.93 22.24 -8.25
CA ASN A 271 -16.29 22.38 -7.72
C ASN A 271 -17.07 21.07 -7.80
N LEU A 272 -16.81 20.23 -8.81
CA LEU A 272 -17.41 18.90 -8.91
C LEU A 272 -16.96 17.99 -7.76
N VAL A 273 -15.72 18.11 -7.29
CA VAL A 273 -15.24 17.42 -6.06
C VAL A 273 -16.10 17.82 -4.85
N ARG A 274 -16.28 19.13 -4.65
CA ARG A 274 -17.12 19.66 -3.55
C ARG A 274 -18.56 19.18 -3.66
N LEU A 275 -19.11 19.14 -4.88
CA LEU A 275 -20.43 18.60 -5.16
C LEU A 275 -20.51 17.11 -4.79
N ALA A 276 -19.53 16.30 -5.20
CA ALA A 276 -19.44 14.88 -4.90
C ALA A 276 -19.44 14.64 -3.38
N SER A 277 -18.57 15.35 -2.66
CA SER A 277 -18.49 15.31 -1.19
C SER A 277 -19.83 15.67 -0.53
N SER A 278 -20.46 16.77 -0.96
CA SER A 278 -21.77 17.19 -0.43
C SER A 278 -22.91 16.20 -0.73
N ALA A 279 -22.77 15.41 -1.80
CA ALA A 279 -23.75 14.40 -2.20
C ALA A 279 -23.50 13.02 -1.56
N GLY A 280 -22.49 12.87 -0.71
CA GLY A 280 -22.14 11.61 -0.05
C GLY A 280 -21.48 10.58 -0.97
N VAL A 281 -20.85 11.04 -2.05
CA VAL A 281 -20.05 10.22 -2.97
C VAL A 281 -18.66 9.99 -2.37
N ARG A 282 -18.01 8.86 -2.68
CA ARG A 282 -16.68 8.52 -2.14
C ARG A 282 -15.54 8.73 -3.12
N SER A 283 -15.81 8.60 -4.43
CA SER A 283 -14.78 8.80 -5.45
C SER A 283 -15.26 9.60 -6.65
N GLN A 284 -14.30 10.20 -7.34
CA GLN A 284 -14.48 10.88 -8.60
C GLN A 284 -13.52 10.31 -9.64
N HIS A 285 -14.02 10.11 -10.85
CA HIS A 285 -13.26 9.69 -12.03
C HIS A 285 -13.32 10.76 -13.12
N LEU A 286 -12.16 11.19 -13.60
CA LEU A 286 -12.02 12.07 -14.75
C LEU A 286 -11.77 11.22 -16.00
N MET A 287 -12.68 11.30 -16.96
CA MET A 287 -12.55 10.60 -18.23
C MET A 287 -12.00 11.54 -19.30
N TRP A 288 -10.86 11.16 -19.88
CA TRP A 288 -10.25 11.88 -21.01
C TRP A 288 -11.05 11.65 -22.30
N MET A 289 -11.13 12.66 -23.16
CA MET A 289 -11.98 12.60 -24.34
C MET A 289 -11.40 11.72 -25.44
N HIS A 290 -12.26 10.93 -26.08
CA HIS A 290 -11.90 10.21 -27.29
C HIS A 290 -12.29 11.02 -28.53
N ARG A 291 -11.49 10.94 -29.61
CA ARG A 291 -11.82 11.54 -30.91
C ARG A 291 -12.81 10.67 -31.69
N ARG A 292 -14.08 10.65 -31.24
CA ARG A 292 -15.13 9.78 -31.77
C ARG A 292 -16.55 10.24 -31.44
N GLY A 293 -17.52 9.68 -32.16
CA GLY A 293 -18.94 9.79 -31.84
C GLY A 293 -19.45 11.11 -32.37
N ARG A 294 -19.93 11.97 -31.48
CA ARG A 294 -20.32 13.34 -31.84
C ARG A 294 -19.15 14.32 -31.89
N VAL A 295 -18.00 13.97 -31.34
CA VAL A 295 -16.82 14.83 -31.31
C VAL A 295 -15.69 14.15 -32.07
N THR A 296 -15.57 14.48 -33.35
CA THR A 296 -14.59 13.87 -34.26
C THR A 296 -13.42 14.78 -34.62
N ASP A 297 -13.50 16.09 -34.32
CA ASP A 297 -12.50 17.08 -34.70
C ASP A 297 -12.01 17.90 -33.49
N GLU A 298 -10.71 18.25 -33.50
CA GLU A 298 -10.03 18.96 -32.40
C GLU A 298 -10.39 20.45 -32.31
N GLN A 299 -10.91 21.05 -33.38
CA GLN A 299 -11.06 22.51 -33.53
C GLN A 299 -12.22 23.15 -32.75
N ASN A 300 -12.98 22.37 -31.97
CA ASN A 300 -14.25 22.81 -31.37
C ASN A 300 -14.17 23.10 -29.85
N GLY A 301 -12.97 23.22 -29.27
CA GLY A 301 -12.79 23.55 -27.84
C GLY A 301 -13.10 22.40 -26.88
N TRP A 302 -13.26 21.18 -27.38
CA TRP A 302 -13.56 19.99 -26.59
C TRP A 302 -12.32 19.36 -25.94
N PHE A 303 -11.15 19.49 -26.55
CA PHE A 303 -9.91 18.85 -26.10
C PHE A 303 -8.98 19.91 -25.47
N PRO A 304 -8.88 19.99 -24.13
CA PRO A 304 -7.88 20.83 -23.49
C PRO A 304 -6.46 20.35 -23.84
N SER A 305 -5.47 21.24 -23.75
CA SER A 305 -4.08 20.83 -23.90
C SER A 305 -3.66 19.91 -22.75
N THR A 306 -2.65 19.08 -22.97
CA THR A 306 -2.14 18.18 -21.93
C THR A 306 -1.60 18.96 -20.71
N GLU A 307 -1.01 20.13 -20.91
CA GLU A 307 -0.60 21.04 -19.83
C GLU A 307 -1.79 21.50 -18.98
N GLN A 308 -2.87 21.95 -19.64
CA GLN A 308 -4.12 22.33 -18.97
C GLN A 308 -4.74 21.18 -18.18
N LEU A 309 -4.69 19.95 -18.71
CA LEU A 309 -5.18 18.76 -18.02
C LEU A 309 -4.35 18.40 -16.80
N ILE A 310 -3.02 18.53 -16.88
CA ILE A 310 -2.11 18.29 -15.74
C ILE A 310 -2.46 19.25 -14.60
N ASP A 311 -2.52 20.55 -14.89
CA ASP A 311 -2.81 21.58 -13.88
C ASP A 311 -4.21 21.38 -13.27
N ALA A 312 -5.21 21.10 -14.10
CA ALA A 312 -6.56 20.84 -13.62
C ALA A 312 -6.65 19.57 -12.77
N THR A 313 -5.96 18.49 -13.15
CA THR A 313 -5.98 17.23 -12.39
C THR A 313 -5.30 17.40 -11.03
N ARG A 314 -4.20 18.16 -10.95
CA ARG A 314 -3.55 18.51 -9.68
C ARG A 314 -4.47 19.33 -8.78
N ALA A 315 -5.14 20.35 -9.32
CA ALA A 315 -6.12 21.14 -8.56
C ALA A 315 -7.30 20.29 -8.07
N VAL A 316 -7.76 19.33 -8.86
CA VAL A 316 -8.79 18.36 -8.45
C VAL A 316 -8.27 17.47 -7.32
N LYS A 317 -7.05 16.95 -7.41
CA LYS A 317 -6.45 16.11 -6.37
C LYS A 317 -6.33 16.86 -5.05
N GLU A 318 -5.84 18.10 -5.06
CA GLU A 318 -5.75 18.94 -3.86
C GLU A 318 -7.12 19.15 -3.20
N GLU A 319 -8.16 19.44 -3.99
CA GLU A 319 -9.51 19.61 -3.45
C GLU A 319 -10.10 18.27 -2.96
N ALA A 320 -9.79 17.16 -3.65
CA ALA A 320 -10.25 15.83 -3.29
C ALA A 320 -9.68 15.41 -1.93
N ASP A 321 -8.40 15.64 -1.69
CA ASP A 321 -7.74 15.40 -0.40
C ASP A 321 -8.37 16.24 0.72
N ARG A 322 -8.69 17.51 0.46
CA ARG A 322 -9.37 18.38 1.43
C ARG A 322 -10.78 17.92 1.76
N CYS A 323 -11.50 17.36 0.78
CA CYS A 323 -12.88 16.92 0.92
C CYS A 323 -13.03 15.45 1.32
N GLY A 324 -11.94 14.70 1.43
CA GLY A 324 -11.94 13.25 1.70
C GLY A 324 -12.53 12.42 0.56
N ILE A 325 -12.39 12.89 -0.69
CA ILE A 325 -12.81 12.17 -1.91
C ILE A 325 -11.59 11.48 -2.52
N VAL A 326 -11.76 10.25 -2.99
CA VAL A 326 -10.73 9.55 -3.76
C VAL A 326 -10.82 10.00 -5.22
N LEU A 327 -9.71 10.48 -5.78
CA LEU A 327 -9.59 10.70 -7.23
C LEU A 327 -9.06 9.41 -7.87
N ASP A 328 -9.93 8.69 -8.59
CA ASP A 328 -9.62 7.37 -9.14
C ASP A 328 -8.40 7.39 -10.10
N ASN A 329 -8.24 8.49 -10.85
CA ASN A 329 -7.08 8.70 -11.72
C ASN A 329 -5.77 8.68 -10.93
N ALA A 330 -5.67 9.46 -9.84
CA ALA A 330 -4.47 9.52 -9.02
C ALA A 330 -4.22 8.21 -8.27
N ALA A 331 -5.26 7.64 -7.65
CA ALA A 331 -5.16 6.38 -6.92
C ALA A 331 -4.69 5.22 -7.80
N SER A 332 -5.12 5.17 -9.07
CA SER A 332 -4.67 4.18 -10.05
C SER A 332 -3.17 4.33 -10.37
N PHE A 333 -2.64 5.55 -10.46
CA PHE A 333 -1.21 5.77 -10.66
C PHE A 333 -0.39 5.49 -9.39
N GLU A 334 -0.89 5.81 -8.20
CA GLU A 334 -0.25 5.44 -6.93
C GLU A 334 -0.13 3.92 -6.78
N LEU A 335 -1.18 3.16 -7.10
CA LEU A 335 -1.16 1.69 -7.09
C LEU A 335 -0.15 1.13 -8.10
N ARG A 336 -0.08 1.68 -9.31
CA ARG A 336 0.88 1.25 -10.33
C ARG A 336 2.32 1.62 -9.99
N ALA A 337 2.55 2.83 -9.48
CA ALA A 337 3.85 3.28 -9.01
C ALA A 337 4.36 2.38 -7.89
N ASN A 338 3.48 1.82 -7.05
CA ASN A 338 3.86 0.95 -5.95
C ASN A 338 3.57 -0.55 -6.18
N ALA A 339 3.40 -0.97 -7.43
CA ALA A 339 3.30 -2.38 -7.79
C ALA A 339 4.59 -3.13 -7.42
N PRO A 340 4.59 -4.48 -7.32
CA PRO A 340 5.82 -5.25 -7.12
C PRO A 340 6.88 -4.91 -8.18
N ALA A 341 8.13 -4.75 -7.76
CA ALA A 341 9.24 -4.49 -8.67
C ALA A 341 9.35 -5.56 -9.77
N GLY A 342 9.65 -5.13 -10.99
CA GLY A 342 9.77 -5.97 -12.18
C GLY A 342 8.49 -6.10 -13.02
N VAL A 343 7.31 -5.79 -12.45
CA VAL A 343 6.04 -5.85 -13.17
C VAL A 343 6.02 -4.85 -14.32
N LYS A 344 5.77 -5.35 -15.53
CA LYS A 344 5.59 -4.53 -16.72
C LYS A 344 4.10 -4.33 -17.00
N PHE A 345 3.58 -3.13 -16.84
CA PHE A 345 2.28 -2.82 -17.43
C PHE A 345 2.46 -2.66 -18.94
N ASP A 346 1.71 -3.44 -19.73
CA ASP A 346 1.84 -3.48 -21.19
C ASP A 346 0.47 -3.33 -21.87
N LEU A 347 0.12 -2.06 -22.15
CA LEU A 347 -1.14 -1.61 -22.73
C LEU A 347 -2.38 -2.06 -21.94
N GLY A 348 -3.57 -1.74 -22.45
CA GLY A 348 -4.86 -2.10 -21.85
C GLY A 348 -5.19 -3.61 -21.93
N ASN A 349 -6.11 -4.04 -21.07
CA ASN A 349 -6.62 -5.42 -20.97
C ASN A 349 -7.58 -5.83 -22.11
N ALA A 350 -7.93 -4.90 -23.02
CA ALA A 350 -8.84 -5.10 -24.14
C ALA A 350 -8.42 -6.30 -25.00
N GLY A 351 -9.37 -7.21 -25.26
CA GLY A 351 -9.15 -8.43 -26.05
C GLY A 351 -8.30 -9.53 -25.40
N TRP A 352 -7.72 -9.26 -24.22
CA TRP A 352 -7.08 -10.24 -23.35
C TRP A 352 -8.04 -10.70 -22.27
N GLN A 353 -8.37 -9.80 -21.33
CA GLN A 353 -9.20 -10.10 -20.16
C GLN A 353 -10.55 -9.36 -20.20
N SER A 354 -10.75 -8.46 -21.17
CA SER A 354 -11.96 -7.66 -21.34
C SER A 354 -12.52 -7.76 -22.75
N LEU A 355 -13.85 -7.78 -22.86
CA LEU A 355 -14.59 -7.72 -24.13
C LEU A 355 -15.86 -6.87 -23.98
N CYS A 356 -16.33 -6.30 -25.09
CA CYS A 356 -17.61 -5.59 -25.14
C CYS A 356 -18.58 -6.26 -26.10
N VAL A 357 -19.79 -6.54 -25.61
CA VAL A 357 -20.94 -6.97 -26.41
C VAL A 357 -21.85 -5.77 -26.63
N TYR A 358 -22.03 -5.39 -27.90
CA TYR A 358 -22.80 -4.21 -28.29
C TYR A 358 -24.31 -4.48 -28.37
N ALA A 359 -25.10 -3.41 -28.47
CA ALA A 359 -26.56 -3.46 -28.43
C ALA A 359 -27.22 -4.26 -29.57
N ASP A 360 -26.47 -4.54 -30.63
CA ASP A 360 -26.87 -5.35 -31.78
C ASP A 360 -26.28 -6.77 -31.76
N GLY A 361 -25.53 -7.12 -30.72
CA GLY A 361 -24.86 -8.42 -30.57
C GLY A 361 -23.47 -8.52 -31.19
N GLN A 362 -23.00 -7.45 -31.84
CA GLN A 362 -21.62 -7.38 -32.32
C GLN A 362 -20.65 -7.25 -31.15
N VAL A 363 -19.52 -7.93 -31.24
CA VAL A 363 -18.49 -7.94 -30.21
C VAL A 363 -17.32 -7.05 -30.62
N TYR A 364 -16.76 -6.34 -29.65
CA TYR A 364 -15.65 -5.41 -29.79
C TYR A 364 -14.60 -5.63 -28.69
N PRO A 365 -13.35 -5.16 -28.88
CA PRO A 365 -12.28 -5.39 -27.90
C PRO A 365 -12.50 -4.66 -26.57
N SER A 366 -13.11 -3.48 -26.59
CA SER A 366 -13.47 -2.70 -25.40
C SER A 366 -14.72 -1.86 -25.67
N ALA A 367 -15.30 -1.27 -24.60
CA ALA A 367 -16.47 -0.40 -24.72
C ALA A 367 -16.20 0.86 -25.54
N ALA A 368 -14.97 1.40 -25.50
CA ALA A 368 -14.62 2.58 -26.28
C ALA A 368 -14.50 2.30 -27.79
N PHE A 369 -14.20 1.06 -28.17
CA PHE A 369 -14.21 0.60 -29.56
C PHE A 369 -15.59 0.20 -30.10
N ALA A 370 -16.58 0.07 -29.22
CA ALA A 370 -17.91 -0.42 -29.60
C ALA A 370 -18.55 0.42 -30.72
N ASN A 371 -19.29 -0.20 -31.64
CA ASN A 371 -19.89 0.43 -32.82
C ASN A 371 -18.87 1.02 -33.83
N HIS A 372 -17.58 0.62 -33.78
CA HIS A 372 -16.58 1.01 -34.78
C HIS A 372 -16.35 -0.13 -35.74
N LYS A 373 -17.04 -0.13 -36.89
CA LYS A 373 -17.04 -1.27 -37.83
C LYS A 373 -15.64 -1.83 -38.17
N PRO A 374 -14.57 -1.03 -38.35
CA PRO A 374 -13.23 -1.58 -38.61
C PRO A 374 -12.68 -2.49 -37.50
N LEU A 375 -13.19 -2.37 -36.27
CA LEU A 375 -12.75 -3.12 -35.09
C LEU A 375 -13.78 -4.18 -34.65
N TRP A 376 -14.70 -4.54 -35.53
CA TRP A 376 -15.68 -5.60 -35.29
C TRP A 376 -14.98 -6.96 -35.13
N CYS A 377 -15.26 -7.66 -34.03
CA CYS A 377 -14.61 -8.93 -33.71
C CYS A 377 -15.40 -10.16 -34.15
N GLY A 378 -16.73 -10.04 -34.24
CA GLY A 378 -17.67 -11.12 -34.54
C GLY A 378 -19.10 -10.78 -34.11
N ASP A 379 -20.07 -11.62 -34.48
CA ASP A 379 -21.48 -11.43 -34.16
C ASP A 379 -21.98 -12.59 -33.28
N ALA A 380 -22.27 -12.29 -32.02
CA ALA A 380 -22.69 -13.27 -31.04
C ALA A 380 -24.16 -13.70 -31.22
N THR A 381 -24.89 -13.14 -32.18
CA THR A 381 -26.31 -13.46 -32.47
C THR A 381 -26.47 -14.36 -33.69
N ASN A 382 -25.43 -14.49 -34.51
CA ASN A 382 -25.49 -15.22 -35.78
C ASN A 382 -24.57 -16.46 -35.80
N GLY A 383 -24.74 -17.33 -34.81
CA GLY A 383 -24.12 -18.67 -34.79
C GLY A 383 -22.71 -18.77 -34.21
N MET A 384 -22.08 -17.66 -33.81
CA MET A 384 -20.81 -17.67 -33.05
C MET A 384 -21.07 -17.49 -31.55
N THR A 385 -20.35 -18.25 -30.73
CA THR A 385 -20.30 -18.04 -29.27
C THR A 385 -19.30 -16.93 -28.92
N LEU A 386 -19.46 -16.31 -27.75
CA LEU A 386 -18.51 -15.33 -27.23
C LEU A 386 -17.11 -15.91 -27.08
N GLU A 387 -16.98 -17.18 -26.68
CA GLU A 387 -15.69 -17.86 -26.60
C GLU A 387 -14.98 -17.96 -27.95
N GLN A 388 -15.71 -18.37 -28.99
CA GLN A 388 -15.17 -18.48 -30.34
C GLN A 388 -14.70 -17.12 -30.87
N ILE A 389 -15.47 -16.06 -30.62
CA ILE A 389 -15.09 -14.70 -31.00
C ILE A 389 -13.83 -14.27 -30.24
N TRP A 390 -13.83 -14.42 -28.92
CA TRP A 390 -12.72 -14.04 -28.04
C TRP A 390 -11.40 -14.68 -28.46
N ARG A 391 -11.42 -16.00 -28.73
CA ARG A 391 -10.22 -16.76 -29.08
C ARG A 391 -9.76 -16.51 -30.51
N ASN A 392 -10.69 -16.46 -31.47
CA ASN A 392 -10.33 -16.60 -32.89
C ASN A 392 -10.42 -15.31 -33.71
N SER A 393 -10.94 -14.21 -33.14
CA SER A 393 -11.07 -12.96 -33.90
C SER A 393 -9.71 -12.40 -34.35
N PRO A 394 -9.52 -12.09 -35.65
CA PRO A 394 -8.28 -11.48 -36.15
C PRO A 394 -7.99 -10.11 -35.52
N VAL A 395 -9.02 -9.31 -35.23
CA VAL A 395 -8.87 -7.99 -34.59
C VAL A 395 -8.34 -8.17 -33.16
N LEU A 396 -8.89 -9.12 -32.41
CA LEU A 396 -8.40 -9.41 -31.06
C LEU A 396 -6.98 -9.97 -31.09
N GLN A 397 -6.63 -10.77 -32.09
CA GLN A 397 -5.26 -11.25 -32.27
C GLN A 397 -4.28 -10.09 -32.50
N GLN A 398 -4.63 -9.12 -33.36
CA GLN A 398 -3.81 -7.92 -33.58
C GLN A 398 -3.59 -7.12 -32.29
N ILE A 399 -4.64 -6.91 -31.49
CA ILE A 399 -4.52 -6.22 -30.20
C ILE A 399 -3.65 -7.02 -29.24
N ARG A 400 -3.81 -8.35 -29.17
CA ARG A 400 -2.98 -9.19 -28.29
C ARG A 400 -1.50 -9.18 -28.68
N ASP A 401 -1.23 -9.05 -29.97
CA ASP A 401 0.12 -8.91 -30.52
C ASP A 401 0.65 -7.46 -30.44
N ALA A 402 -0.15 -6.46 -30.06
CA ALA A 402 0.34 -5.12 -29.74
C ALA A 402 1.11 -5.13 -28.41
N SER A 403 2.17 -4.33 -28.30
CA SER A 403 2.95 -4.20 -27.06
C SER A 403 3.69 -2.86 -26.98
N VAL A 404 3.86 -2.33 -25.77
CA VAL A 404 4.59 -1.09 -25.44
C VAL A 404 5.97 -1.05 -26.08
N ILE A 405 6.70 -2.18 -26.13
CA ILE A 405 8.06 -2.22 -26.69
C ILE A 405 8.10 -1.84 -28.18
N ARG A 406 6.97 -1.94 -28.88
CA ARG A 406 6.82 -1.55 -30.30
C ARG A 406 6.25 -0.14 -30.47
N LYS A 407 5.87 0.55 -29.39
CA LYS A 407 5.27 1.88 -29.43
C LYS A 407 6.37 2.95 -29.48
N ARG A 408 6.48 3.65 -30.62
CA ARG A 408 7.53 4.66 -30.86
C ARG A 408 7.53 5.79 -29.83
N GLN A 409 6.36 6.28 -29.43
CA GLN A 409 6.22 7.37 -28.45
C GLN A 409 6.87 7.05 -27.08
N ALA A 410 7.00 5.77 -26.74
CA ALA A 410 7.46 5.31 -25.42
C ALA A 410 8.85 4.68 -25.44
N SER A 411 9.56 4.63 -26.59
CA SER A 411 10.82 3.88 -26.71
C SER A 411 11.92 4.36 -25.77
N ASP A 412 12.06 5.68 -25.64
CA ASP A 412 13.13 6.32 -24.86
C ASP A 412 12.65 6.76 -23.46
N ASP A 413 11.43 6.39 -23.07
CA ASP A 413 10.86 6.75 -21.78
C ASP A 413 11.20 5.68 -20.71
N PRO A 414 11.96 6.02 -19.65
CA PRO A 414 12.24 5.09 -18.56
C PRO A 414 10.99 4.64 -17.79
N LEU A 415 9.86 5.35 -17.94
CA LEU A 415 8.59 5.04 -17.27
C LEU A 415 7.62 4.23 -18.13
N ARG A 416 7.99 3.85 -19.36
CA ARG A 416 7.07 3.27 -20.37
C ARG A 416 6.25 2.06 -19.89
N TYR A 417 6.83 1.23 -19.03
CA TYR A 417 6.15 0.04 -18.48
C TYR A 417 5.33 0.36 -17.23
N LEU A 418 5.50 1.51 -16.59
CA LEU A 418 4.66 1.96 -15.48
C LEU A 418 3.48 2.79 -16.00
N THR A 419 3.70 3.58 -17.04
CA THR A 419 2.63 4.25 -17.80
C THR A 419 1.88 3.27 -18.72
N GLY A 420 2.48 2.10 -18.99
CA GLY A 420 2.02 1.07 -19.92
C GLY A 420 1.86 1.54 -21.36
N GLY A 421 2.62 2.57 -21.77
CA GLY A 421 2.56 3.16 -23.11
C GLY A 421 1.29 3.97 -23.40
N GLY A 422 0.51 4.32 -22.38
CA GLY A 422 -0.74 5.06 -22.52
C GLY A 422 -1.96 4.20 -22.83
N ASP A 423 -3.01 4.84 -23.32
CA ASP A 423 -4.30 4.23 -23.60
C ASP A 423 -4.38 3.83 -25.09
N VAL A 424 -4.68 2.55 -25.34
CA VAL A 424 -4.69 1.98 -26.69
C VAL A 424 -5.88 2.49 -27.49
N GLU A 425 -6.98 2.82 -26.82
CA GLU A 425 -8.18 3.37 -27.46
C GLU A 425 -7.96 4.81 -27.93
N HIS A 426 -7.33 5.67 -27.13
CA HIS A 426 -6.89 6.99 -27.57
C HIS A 426 -5.89 6.89 -28.71
N SER A 427 -4.87 6.05 -28.57
CA SER A 427 -3.87 5.82 -29.62
C SER A 427 -4.53 5.54 -30.96
N TYR A 428 -5.48 4.60 -30.99
CA TYR A 428 -6.20 4.24 -32.20
C TYR A 428 -7.09 5.37 -32.73
N PHE A 429 -7.89 6.05 -31.89
CA PHE A 429 -8.80 7.08 -32.41
C PHE A 429 -8.10 8.35 -32.87
N PHE A 430 -6.92 8.66 -32.33
CA PHE A 430 -6.11 9.80 -32.76
C PHE A 430 -5.20 9.49 -33.96
N SER A 431 -4.70 8.26 -34.08
CA SER A 431 -3.72 7.90 -35.12
C SER A 431 -4.21 6.91 -36.19
N GLY A 432 -5.25 6.13 -35.91
CA GLY A 432 -5.69 5.00 -36.72
C GLY A 432 -4.95 3.68 -36.45
N ASP A 433 -4.02 3.66 -35.49
CA ASP A 433 -3.18 2.51 -35.14
C ASP A 433 -3.18 2.28 -33.60
N PHE A 434 -3.26 1.03 -33.16
CA PHE A 434 -3.15 0.67 -31.75
C PHE A 434 -1.81 1.08 -31.12
N LEU A 435 -0.75 1.16 -31.91
CA LEU A 435 0.59 1.55 -31.47
C LEU A 435 0.97 2.98 -31.86
N GLY A 436 0.03 3.76 -32.41
CA GLY A 436 0.26 5.18 -32.67
C GLY A 436 0.28 6.01 -31.39
N ASP A 437 0.48 7.32 -31.54
CA ASP A 437 0.66 8.23 -30.41
C ASP A 437 -0.64 8.43 -29.62
N ASP A 438 -0.55 8.36 -28.29
CA ASP A 438 -1.61 8.82 -27.39
C ASP A 438 -1.37 10.30 -27.05
N PRO A 439 -2.30 11.22 -27.36
CA PRO A 439 -2.13 12.64 -27.05
C PRO A 439 -2.05 12.94 -25.54
N TYR A 440 -2.58 12.04 -24.70
CA TYR A 440 -2.57 12.19 -23.24
C TYR A 440 -1.38 11.52 -22.57
N TYR A 441 -0.46 10.91 -23.33
CA TYR A 441 0.72 10.25 -22.77
C TYR A 441 1.53 11.15 -21.79
N PRO A 442 1.77 12.45 -22.08
CA PRO A 442 2.48 13.31 -21.14
C PRO A 442 1.71 13.57 -19.82
N LEU A 443 0.37 13.54 -19.84
CA LEU A 443 -0.44 13.61 -18.62
C LEU A 443 -0.22 12.36 -17.75
N TYR A 444 -0.13 11.18 -18.36
CA TYR A 444 0.14 9.95 -17.62
C TYR A 444 1.54 9.93 -17.01
N GLN A 445 2.55 10.44 -17.71
CA GLN A 445 3.89 10.62 -17.16
C GLN A 445 3.86 11.56 -15.95
N ALA A 446 3.15 12.68 -16.06
CA ALA A 446 3.01 13.64 -14.95
C ALA A 446 2.29 13.02 -13.74
N LEU A 447 1.17 12.33 -13.94
CA LEU A 447 0.43 11.68 -12.86
C LEU A 447 1.23 10.57 -12.18
N LEU A 448 2.02 9.81 -12.95
CA LEU A 448 2.91 8.80 -12.38
C LEU A 448 4.02 9.43 -11.53
N LEU A 449 4.63 10.51 -11.99
CA LEU A 449 5.66 11.24 -11.22
C LEU A 449 5.06 11.88 -9.96
N ASP A 450 3.87 12.46 -10.06
CA ASP A 450 3.14 13.02 -8.92
C ASP A 450 2.81 11.90 -7.90
N ALA A 451 2.43 10.71 -8.36
CA ALA A 451 2.22 9.55 -7.50
C ALA A 451 3.49 9.09 -6.78
N MET A 452 4.64 9.03 -7.48
CA MET A 452 5.94 8.73 -6.87
C MET A 452 6.32 9.77 -5.81
N ASP A 453 6.05 11.05 -6.08
CA ASP A 453 6.29 12.16 -5.16
C ASP A 453 5.38 12.06 -3.91
N VAL A 454 4.10 11.72 -4.08
CA VAL A 454 3.17 11.50 -2.96
C VAL A 454 3.64 10.36 -2.06
N LEU A 455 3.99 9.20 -2.64
CA LEU A 455 4.50 8.04 -1.90
C LEU A 455 5.79 8.40 -1.13
N THR A 456 6.70 9.10 -1.81
CA THR A 456 7.95 9.58 -1.21
C THR A 456 7.70 10.55 -0.06
N ALA A 457 6.82 11.53 -0.25
CA ALA A 457 6.50 12.53 0.77
C ALA A 457 5.89 11.90 2.03
N GLN A 458 5.00 10.91 1.87
CA GLN A 458 4.40 10.17 2.98
C GLN A 458 5.46 9.49 3.84
N LYS A 459 6.44 8.82 3.21
CA LYS A 459 7.55 8.17 3.95
C LYS A 459 8.56 9.15 4.49
N ALA A 460 8.90 10.20 3.74
CA ALA A 460 9.78 11.27 4.20
C ALA A 460 9.24 11.98 5.45
N ALA A 461 7.92 12.13 5.57
CA ALA A 461 7.28 12.69 6.75
C ALA A 461 7.42 11.81 8.01
N LEU A 462 7.65 10.50 7.86
CA LEU A 462 7.88 9.56 8.96
C LEU A 462 9.34 9.51 9.42
N VAL A 463 10.26 10.19 8.72
CA VAL A 463 11.68 10.20 9.10
C VAL A 463 11.85 10.85 10.46
N ASN A 464 12.34 10.06 11.42
CA ASN A 464 12.59 10.53 12.77
C ASN A 464 13.80 11.48 12.80
N LYS A 465 13.55 12.77 13.00
CA LYS A 465 14.58 13.81 13.09
C LYS A 465 15.17 13.99 14.49
N HIS A 466 14.65 13.27 15.48
CA HIS A 466 14.98 13.44 16.90
C HIS A 466 15.79 12.28 17.49
N SER A 467 15.92 11.15 16.80
CA SER A 467 16.66 9.99 17.31
C SER A 467 18.18 10.10 17.18
N GLY A 468 18.65 11.00 16.31
CA GLY A 468 20.06 11.10 15.97
C GLY A 468 20.54 10.19 14.84
N TYR A 469 19.68 9.31 14.34
CA TYR A 469 19.96 8.57 13.12
C TYR A 469 20.11 9.54 11.95
N ASP A 470 21.29 9.54 11.34
CA ASP A 470 21.63 10.46 10.24
C ASP A 470 22.29 9.75 9.06
N ALA A 471 22.15 8.43 8.92
CA ALA A 471 22.58 7.75 7.71
C ALA A 471 21.72 8.16 6.49
N PRO A 472 22.27 8.13 5.27
CA PRO A 472 21.49 8.35 4.04
C PRO A 472 20.39 7.31 3.89
N ARG A 473 19.26 7.71 3.31
CA ARG A 473 18.05 6.87 3.23
C ARG A 473 17.52 6.70 1.82
N ILE A 474 17.00 5.50 1.57
CA ILE A 474 15.90 5.31 0.62
C ILE A 474 14.63 5.80 1.33
N LEU A 475 13.93 6.74 0.71
CA LEU A 475 12.71 7.32 1.26
C LEU A 475 11.53 6.43 0.93
N HIS A 476 11.43 5.99 -0.32
CA HIS A 476 10.43 5.03 -0.78
C HIS A 476 11.03 4.18 -1.90
N ALA A 477 10.76 2.89 -1.91
CA ALA A 477 11.05 1.99 -3.02
C ALA A 477 9.76 1.35 -3.56
N MET A 478 9.77 1.04 -4.86
CA MET A 478 8.66 0.36 -5.52
C MET A 478 8.34 -0.96 -4.80
N GLY A 479 7.07 -1.13 -4.40
CA GLY A 479 6.59 -2.29 -3.66
C GLY A 479 6.58 -2.11 -2.14
N ASP A 480 7.09 -1.00 -1.61
CA ASP A 480 7.09 -0.72 -0.17
C ASP A 480 5.67 -0.62 0.39
N GLY A 481 5.35 -1.46 1.37
CA GLY A 481 4.01 -1.50 1.97
C GLY A 481 2.91 -1.97 1.01
N ALA A 482 3.26 -2.47 -0.19
CA ALA A 482 2.27 -3.02 -1.10
C ALA A 482 1.70 -4.31 -0.49
N ILE A 483 0.52 -4.18 0.09
CA ILE A 483 -0.32 -5.31 0.44
C ILE A 483 -0.77 -5.93 -0.89
N VAL A 484 -0.04 -6.97 -1.34
CA VAL A 484 -0.44 -7.78 -2.50
C VAL A 484 -1.61 -8.67 -2.06
N CYS A 485 -2.77 -8.06 -1.84
CA CYS A 485 -4.01 -8.76 -1.55
C CYS A 485 -4.37 -9.61 -2.78
N GLY A 486 -4.66 -10.90 -2.59
CA GLY A 486 -5.02 -11.86 -3.64
C GLY A 486 -6.25 -11.55 -4.50
N THR A 487 -6.78 -10.33 -4.35
CA THR A 487 -7.86 -9.75 -5.12
C THR A 487 -7.39 -8.76 -6.20
N THR A 488 -6.13 -8.31 -6.19
CA THR A 488 -5.60 -7.43 -7.25
C THR A 488 -5.02 -8.25 -8.40
N GLU A 489 -5.07 -7.70 -9.61
CA GLU A 489 -4.55 -8.29 -10.86
C GLU A 489 -3.10 -8.77 -10.77
N LEU A 490 -2.35 -8.27 -9.79
CA LEU A 490 -0.91 -8.47 -9.59
C LEU A 490 -0.57 -9.65 -8.66
N GLY A 491 -1.57 -10.25 -8.01
CA GLY A 491 -1.30 -11.19 -6.92
C GLY A 491 -1.43 -12.67 -7.27
N GLN A 492 -2.28 -13.05 -8.22
CA GLN A 492 -2.67 -14.47 -8.35
C GLN A 492 -1.66 -15.35 -9.08
N ASP A 493 -0.78 -14.75 -9.88
CA ASP A 493 0.32 -15.41 -10.58
C ASP A 493 1.59 -14.58 -10.35
N ASP A 494 2.80 -15.17 -10.40
CA ASP A 494 4.09 -14.44 -10.46
C ASP A 494 4.13 -13.64 -11.78
N THR A 495 3.31 -12.59 -11.86
CA THR A 495 2.90 -11.98 -13.12
C THR A 495 3.94 -10.96 -13.53
N GLU A 496 4.81 -11.34 -14.45
CA GLU A 496 5.82 -10.44 -15.03
C GLU A 496 5.18 -9.28 -15.83
N VAL A 497 3.96 -9.50 -16.36
CA VAL A 497 3.25 -8.55 -17.22
C VAL A 497 1.81 -8.32 -16.76
N ALA A 498 1.46 -7.08 -16.45
CA ALA A 498 0.12 -6.65 -16.06
C ALA A 498 -0.53 -5.77 -17.13
N PHE A 499 -1.84 -5.55 -17.02
CA PHE A 499 -2.59 -4.71 -17.95
C PHE A 499 -3.00 -3.38 -17.31
N LEU A 500 -3.22 -2.38 -18.17
CA LEU A 500 -3.98 -1.19 -17.81
C LEU A 500 -5.49 -1.45 -17.98
N HIS A 501 -6.30 -0.63 -17.31
CA HIS A 501 -7.73 -0.57 -17.56
C HIS A 501 -8.05 0.55 -18.56
N SER A 502 -9.18 0.39 -19.25
CA SER A 502 -9.72 1.40 -20.17
C SER A 502 -10.03 2.70 -19.43
N ASN A 503 -9.77 3.86 -20.05
CA ASN A 503 -10.11 5.18 -19.52
C ASN A 503 -11.60 5.36 -19.11
N CYS A 504 -12.51 4.50 -19.57
CA CYS A 504 -13.92 4.52 -19.15
C CYS A 504 -14.14 4.15 -17.66
N VAL A 505 -13.30 3.30 -17.06
CA VAL A 505 -13.37 2.90 -15.65
C VAL A 505 -11.97 2.61 -15.11
N LEU A 506 -11.65 3.18 -13.95
CA LEU A 506 -10.45 2.84 -13.18
C LEU A 506 -10.89 2.08 -11.91
N SER A 507 -10.24 0.94 -11.62
CA SER A 507 -10.72 -0.07 -10.65
C SER A 507 -10.90 0.45 -9.20
N PHE A 508 -11.97 -0.01 -8.54
CA PHE A 508 -12.53 0.51 -7.27
C PHE A 508 -12.02 -0.16 -5.98
N ASP A 509 -10.79 -0.67 -5.97
CA ASP A 509 -10.34 -1.69 -4.99
C ASP A 509 -9.34 -1.20 -3.93
N VAL A 510 -9.28 0.10 -3.67
CA VAL A 510 -8.32 0.72 -2.74
C VAL A 510 -8.54 0.29 -1.26
N GLU A 511 -9.77 -0.06 -0.86
CA GLU A 511 -10.09 -0.41 0.55
C GLU A 511 -10.15 -1.92 0.87
N LYS A 512 -10.13 -2.81 -0.14
CA LYS A 512 -10.39 -4.25 0.05
C LYS A 512 -9.47 -4.94 1.08
N PRO A 513 -8.14 -4.66 1.14
CA PRO A 513 -7.28 -5.47 1.99
C PRO A 513 -7.51 -5.27 3.50
N ARG A 514 -7.81 -4.04 3.94
CA ARG A 514 -8.11 -3.75 5.35
C ARG A 514 -9.38 -4.48 5.83
N LYS A 515 -10.39 -4.58 4.95
CA LYS A 515 -11.64 -5.28 5.26
C LYS A 515 -11.44 -6.78 5.43
N ILE A 516 -10.58 -7.41 4.62
CA ILE A 516 -10.28 -8.84 4.71
C ILE A 516 -9.60 -9.16 6.05
N VAL A 517 -8.61 -8.38 6.47
CA VAL A 517 -7.93 -8.56 7.77
C VAL A 517 -8.91 -8.45 8.94
N GLN A 518 -9.75 -7.40 8.94
CA GLN A 518 -10.77 -7.22 9.99
C GLN A 518 -11.75 -8.39 10.06
N GLN A 519 -12.21 -8.89 8.90
CA GLN A 519 -13.14 -10.01 8.84
C GLN A 519 -12.49 -11.32 9.31
N PHE A 520 -11.24 -11.58 8.92
CA PHE A 520 -10.50 -12.79 9.32
C PHE A 520 -10.34 -12.87 10.84
N TYR A 521 -9.84 -11.83 11.49
CA TYR A 521 -9.65 -11.83 12.95
C TYR A 521 -10.96 -11.71 13.74
N GLY A 522 -11.96 -11.02 13.19
CA GLY A 522 -13.31 -11.02 13.77
C GLY A 522 -13.89 -12.44 13.86
N GLN A 523 -13.70 -13.26 12.83
CA GLN A 523 -14.14 -14.67 12.82
C GLN A 523 -13.30 -15.56 13.76
N ALA A 524 -11.99 -15.35 13.82
CA ALA A 524 -11.11 -16.08 14.76
C ALA A 524 -11.45 -15.80 16.23
N ALA A 525 -12.07 -14.66 16.56
CA ALA A 525 -12.57 -14.36 17.90
C ALA A 525 -13.76 -15.25 18.31
N GLU A 526 -14.59 -15.67 17.33
CA GLU A 526 -15.77 -16.51 17.56
C GLU A 526 -15.43 -18.01 17.57
N GLN A 527 -14.44 -18.43 16.76
CA GLN A 527 -14.01 -19.83 16.66
C GLN A 527 -12.47 -19.95 16.75
N PRO A 528 -11.94 -20.53 17.85
CA PRO A 528 -10.50 -20.74 18.03
C PRO A 528 -9.87 -21.60 16.94
N GLN A 529 -8.89 -21.08 16.20
CA GLN A 529 -8.13 -21.86 15.22
C GLN A 529 -6.73 -22.20 15.76
N ALA A 530 -6.48 -23.49 16.02
CA ALA A 530 -5.25 -23.98 16.63
C ALA A 530 -3.99 -23.79 15.75
N GLU A 531 -4.16 -23.61 14.44
CA GLU A 531 -3.06 -23.50 13.46
C GLU A 531 -2.40 -22.11 13.41
N LEU A 532 -3.05 -21.08 13.98
CA LEU A 532 -2.55 -19.70 14.03
C LEU A 532 -1.43 -19.48 15.06
N CYS A 533 -1.18 -20.44 15.96
CA CYS A 533 -0.35 -20.23 17.14
C CYS A 533 0.98 -20.97 17.10
N CYS A 534 2.04 -20.29 17.55
CA CYS A 534 3.20 -20.98 18.07
C CYS A 534 2.85 -21.45 19.50
N PRO A 535 2.89 -22.76 19.82
CA PRO A 535 2.51 -23.23 21.14
C PRO A 535 3.48 -22.71 22.19
N THR A 536 3.09 -21.64 22.89
CA THR A 536 3.83 -21.10 24.04
C THR A 536 3.03 -21.38 25.29
N LYS A 537 3.63 -22.05 26.28
CA LYS A 537 3.00 -22.26 27.60
C LYS A 537 3.52 -21.19 28.55
N TYR A 538 2.61 -20.39 29.12
CA TYR A 538 2.93 -19.47 30.20
C TYR A 538 3.19 -20.23 31.51
N ASP A 539 4.02 -19.67 32.38
CA ASP A 539 4.20 -20.21 33.73
C ASP A 539 2.88 -20.09 34.51
N ALA A 540 2.44 -21.19 35.11
CA ALA A 540 1.22 -21.22 35.93
C ALA A 540 1.25 -20.19 37.07
N ALA A 541 2.44 -19.82 37.56
CA ALA A 541 2.61 -18.78 38.56
C ALA A 541 2.33 -17.35 38.02
N GLU A 542 2.50 -17.12 36.72
CA GLU A 542 2.28 -15.81 36.07
C GLU A 542 0.82 -15.61 35.66
N VAL A 543 0.07 -16.68 35.38
CA VAL A 543 -1.31 -16.59 34.85
C VAL A 543 -2.40 -17.00 35.83
N GLY A 544 -2.06 -17.40 37.06
CA GLY A 544 -3.03 -17.91 38.04
C GLY A 544 -4.15 -16.94 38.46
N HIS A 545 -3.99 -15.64 38.20
CA HIS A 545 -5.01 -14.60 38.44
C HIS A 545 -5.89 -14.29 37.21
N ILE A 546 -5.64 -14.96 36.08
CA ILE A 546 -6.32 -14.73 34.79
C ILE A 546 -7.44 -15.77 34.60
N PRO A 547 -8.66 -15.36 34.18
CA PRO A 547 -9.73 -16.32 33.88
C PRO A 547 -9.38 -17.30 32.76
N GLN A 548 -9.78 -18.57 32.91
CA GLN A 548 -9.49 -19.63 31.93
C GLN A 548 -10.01 -19.31 30.52
N GLU A 549 -11.16 -18.63 30.43
CA GLU A 549 -11.76 -18.21 29.16
C GLU A 549 -10.90 -17.25 28.33
N VAL A 550 -9.95 -16.56 28.97
CA VAL A 550 -8.96 -15.71 28.30
C VAL A 550 -7.79 -16.58 27.81
N LEU A 551 -7.30 -17.47 28.68
CA LEU A 551 -6.21 -18.41 28.37
C LEU A 551 -6.53 -19.32 27.17
N ASP A 552 -7.80 -19.73 27.05
CA ASP A 552 -8.27 -20.58 25.95
C ASP A 552 -8.39 -19.84 24.60
N ARG A 553 -8.31 -18.50 24.59
CA ARG A 553 -8.45 -17.64 23.39
C ARG A 553 -7.14 -16.95 22.99
N PHE A 554 -5.99 -17.50 23.39
CA PHE A 554 -4.68 -16.91 23.12
C PHE A 554 -4.24 -17.06 21.66
N TYR A 555 -3.75 -15.96 21.09
CA TYR A 555 -3.09 -15.90 19.79
C TYR A 555 -1.77 -15.15 19.94
N GLY A 556 -0.62 -15.81 19.72
CA GLY A 556 0.68 -15.16 19.83
C GLY A 556 1.89 -16.06 19.57
N CYS A 557 3.05 -15.44 19.34
CA CYS A 557 4.34 -16.08 19.18
C CYS A 557 5.29 -15.68 20.33
N GLY A 558 5.36 -16.49 21.38
CA GLY A 558 6.19 -16.19 22.56
C GLY A 558 5.46 -15.36 23.63
N SER A 559 6.21 -14.98 24.67
CA SER A 559 5.77 -14.10 25.77
C SER A 559 6.69 -12.86 25.80
N PRO A 560 6.43 -11.81 24.99
CA PRO A 560 7.22 -10.59 25.01
C PRO A 560 7.11 -9.86 26.35
N VAL A 561 6.02 -10.03 27.10
CA VAL A 561 5.86 -9.46 28.45
C VAL A 561 6.95 -9.95 29.41
N THR A 562 7.26 -11.25 29.44
CA THR A 562 8.32 -11.79 30.30
C THR A 562 9.69 -11.25 29.89
N ALA A 563 9.96 -11.16 28.58
CA ALA A 563 11.21 -10.61 28.06
C ALA A 563 11.34 -9.09 28.30
N ALA A 564 10.21 -8.37 28.32
CA ALA A 564 10.16 -6.95 28.62
C ALA A 564 10.41 -6.65 30.10
N ASN A 565 10.21 -7.61 30.99
CA ASN A 565 10.44 -7.49 32.43
C ASN A 565 9.86 -6.18 33.02
N PRO A 566 8.52 -5.95 32.97
CA PRO A 566 7.91 -4.75 33.52
C PRO A 566 8.22 -4.59 35.01
N GLN A 567 8.49 -3.36 35.44
CA GLN A 567 8.83 -3.02 36.82
C GLN A 567 7.65 -2.34 37.52
N SER A 568 7.66 -2.40 38.85
CA SER A 568 6.60 -1.76 39.65
C SER A 568 6.54 -0.25 39.39
N GLY A 569 5.33 0.26 39.15
CA GLY A 569 5.08 1.67 38.83
C GLY A 569 5.26 2.06 37.36
N GLU A 570 5.72 1.17 36.49
CA GLU A 570 5.82 1.46 35.05
C GLU A 570 4.45 1.55 34.38
N THR A 571 4.38 2.38 33.33
CA THR A 571 3.30 2.34 32.34
C THR A 571 3.67 1.38 31.22
N TYR A 572 2.93 0.29 31.11
CA TYR A 572 3.06 -0.75 30.09
C TYR A 572 1.99 -0.58 29.02
N VAL A 573 2.36 -0.70 27.75
CA VAL A 573 1.42 -0.69 26.61
C VAL A 573 1.61 -1.94 25.77
N ASP A 574 0.52 -2.62 25.45
CA ASP A 574 0.51 -3.81 24.60
C ASP A 574 -0.23 -3.52 23.29
N LEU A 575 0.44 -3.74 22.16
CA LEU A 575 -0.14 -3.53 20.83
C LEU A 575 -0.62 -4.85 20.22
N GLY A 576 -1.87 -4.87 19.78
CA GLY A 576 -2.54 -6.10 19.37
C GLY A 576 -2.86 -6.98 20.56
N CYS A 577 -3.41 -6.40 21.63
CA CYS A 577 -3.55 -7.08 22.91
C CYS A 577 -4.55 -8.24 22.90
N GLY A 578 -5.40 -8.36 21.87
CA GLY A 578 -6.44 -9.36 21.79
C GLY A 578 -7.32 -9.38 23.04
N ALA A 579 -7.51 -10.56 23.62
CA ALA A 579 -8.28 -10.74 24.85
C ALA A 579 -7.56 -10.26 26.14
N GLY A 580 -6.32 -9.77 26.05
CA GLY A 580 -5.63 -9.06 27.13
C GLY A 580 -4.68 -9.88 28.00
N ILE A 581 -4.22 -11.07 27.58
CA ILE A 581 -3.36 -11.94 28.41
C ILE A 581 -2.08 -11.24 28.86
N ASP A 582 -1.30 -10.70 27.91
CA ASP A 582 -0.03 -10.05 28.20
C ASP A 582 -0.25 -8.78 29.05
N CYS A 583 -1.37 -8.08 28.85
CA CYS A 583 -1.82 -6.98 29.72
C CYS A 583 -2.06 -7.45 31.16
N PHE A 584 -2.76 -8.56 31.37
CA PHE A 584 -3.05 -9.07 32.71
C PHE A 584 -1.81 -9.62 33.41
N ILE A 585 -0.87 -10.21 32.68
CA ILE A 585 0.44 -10.59 33.23
C ILE A 585 1.17 -9.32 33.67
N ALA A 586 1.28 -8.32 32.79
CA ALA A 586 1.93 -7.05 33.11
C ALA A 586 1.30 -6.34 34.32
N ALA A 587 -0.03 -6.41 34.50
CA ALA A 587 -0.74 -5.82 35.63
C ALA A 587 -0.18 -6.28 36.99
N LYS A 588 0.17 -7.57 37.10
CA LYS A 588 0.77 -8.15 38.31
C LYS A 588 2.19 -7.60 38.58
N HIS A 589 2.96 -7.36 37.52
CA HIS A 589 4.34 -6.86 37.62
C HIS A 589 4.42 -5.36 37.92
N VAL A 590 3.59 -4.55 37.26
CA VAL A 590 3.59 -3.10 37.47
C VAL A 590 2.96 -2.71 38.82
N GLY A 591 2.05 -3.55 39.34
CA GLY A 591 1.43 -3.34 40.64
C GLY A 591 0.48 -2.13 40.70
N PRO A 592 -0.02 -1.77 41.90
CA PRO A 592 -1.12 -0.80 42.07
C PRO A 592 -0.76 0.65 41.70
N THR A 593 0.53 0.98 41.61
CA THR A 593 1.01 2.32 41.22
C THR A 593 1.35 2.42 39.73
N GLY A 594 1.34 1.29 39.02
CA GLY A 594 1.61 1.25 37.59
C GLY A 594 0.36 1.43 36.75
N LYS A 595 0.51 1.24 35.44
CA LYS A 595 -0.59 1.35 34.49
C LYS A 595 -0.38 0.40 33.31
N VAL A 596 -1.44 -0.24 32.84
CA VAL A 596 -1.43 -1.14 31.68
C VAL A 596 -2.45 -0.66 30.66
N ILE A 597 -2.03 -0.51 29.41
CA ILE A 597 -2.91 -0.11 28.30
C ILE A 597 -2.83 -1.18 27.20
N GLY A 598 -3.93 -1.88 26.94
CA GLY A 598 -4.05 -2.78 25.78
C GLY A 598 -4.69 -2.05 24.60
N VAL A 599 -4.12 -2.20 23.40
CA VAL A 599 -4.67 -1.63 22.16
C VAL A 599 -5.00 -2.74 21.17
N ASP A 600 -6.24 -2.76 20.68
CA ASP A 600 -6.69 -3.69 19.62
C ASP A 600 -7.68 -3.00 18.68
N MET A 601 -7.80 -3.48 17.44
CA MET A 601 -8.74 -2.91 16.46
C MET A 601 -10.13 -3.59 16.49
N THR A 602 -10.22 -4.78 17.07
CA THR A 602 -11.42 -5.64 17.00
C THR A 602 -12.34 -5.42 18.21
N ASP A 603 -13.62 -5.10 17.95
CA ASP A 603 -14.60 -4.88 19.01
C ASP A 603 -14.86 -6.17 19.83
N GLN A 604 -14.77 -7.33 19.18
CA GLN A 604 -14.99 -8.64 19.79
C GLN A 604 -13.91 -8.97 20.85
N MET A 605 -12.63 -8.77 20.53
CA MET A 605 -11.54 -9.06 21.47
C MET A 605 -11.56 -8.08 22.65
N LEU A 606 -11.81 -6.80 22.37
CA LEU A 606 -11.93 -5.78 23.41
C LEU A 606 -13.10 -6.05 24.36
N ALA A 607 -14.22 -6.58 23.87
CA ALA A 607 -15.34 -6.96 24.74
C ALA A 607 -14.91 -8.04 25.76
N VAL A 608 -14.23 -9.10 25.30
CA VAL A 608 -13.71 -10.17 26.17
C VAL A 608 -12.68 -9.63 27.17
N ALA A 609 -11.79 -8.76 26.71
CA ALA A 609 -10.75 -8.16 27.54
C ALA A 609 -11.35 -7.29 28.67
N ASN A 610 -12.34 -6.45 28.35
CA ASN A 610 -13.02 -5.60 29.33
C ASN A 610 -13.80 -6.42 30.37
N ASP A 611 -14.52 -7.47 29.94
CA ASP A 611 -15.25 -8.35 30.87
C ASP A 611 -14.31 -9.10 31.82
N SER A 612 -13.13 -9.48 31.32
CA SER A 612 -12.10 -10.19 32.10
C SER A 612 -11.34 -9.27 33.04
N GLY A 613 -11.16 -8.00 32.66
CA GLY A 613 -10.45 -6.98 33.44
C GLY A 613 -11.02 -6.83 34.86
N ALA A 614 -12.34 -6.80 35.00
CA ALA A 614 -12.98 -6.70 36.33
C ALA A 614 -12.67 -7.91 37.23
N LYS A 615 -12.59 -9.11 36.65
CA LYS A 615 -12.25 -10.35 37.39
C LYS A 615 -10.79 -10.35 37.82
N VAL A 616 -9.90 -9.91 36.94
CA VAL A 616 -8.46 -9.77 37.21
C VAL A 616 -8.21 -8.71 38.28
N ALA A 617 -8.87 -7.56 38.20
CA ALA A 617 -8.75 -6.50 39.20
C ALA A 617 -9.20 -6.98 40.59
N ALA A 618 -10.29 -7.76 40.66
CA ALA A 618 -10.73 -8.38 41.90
C ALA A 618 -9.73 -9.41 42.45
N ALA A 619 -9.08 -10.19 41.57
CA ALA A 619 -8.07 -11.17 41.97
C ALA A 619 -6.75 -10.52 42.44
N LEU A 620 -6.34 -9.41 41.83
CA LEU A 620 -5.14 -8.66 42.19
C LEU A 620 -5.34 -7.70 43.36
N GLY A 621 -6.58 -7.25 43.59
CA GLY A 621 -6.93 -6.28 44.64
C GLY A 621 -6.75 -4.82 44.25
N TYR A 622 -6.50 -4.54 42.97
CA TYR A 622 -6.36 -3.20 42.39
C TYR A 622 -6.68 -3.23 40.89
N ASP A 623 -7.08 -2.09 40.35
CA ASP A 623 -7.42 -1.93 38.93
C ASP A 623 -6.45 -0.96 38.26
N VAL A 624 -5.70 -1.45 37.28
CA VAL A 624 -4.65 -0.70 36.57
C VAL A 624 -4.68 -0.94 35.05
N VAL A 625 -5.65 -1.70 34.55
CA VAL A 625 -5.71 -2.12 33.14
C VAL A 625 -6.80 -1.33 32.41
N GLU A 626 -6.45 -0.71 31.28
CA GLU A 626 -7.43 -0.12 30.36
C GLU A 626 -7.24 -0.68 28.95
N PHE A 627 -8.35 -0.85 28.22
CA PHE A 627 -8.34 -1.30 26.83
C PHE A 627 -8.85 -0.20 25.90
N ARG A 628 -8.13 0.06 24.81
CA ARG A 628 -8.44 1.12 23.84
C ARG A 628 -8.56 0.56 22.44
N LYS A 629 -9.58 1.01 21.71
CA LYS A 629 -9.74 0.68 20.30
C LYS A 629 -8.81 1.53 19.45
N GLY A 630 -7.99 0.90 18.60
CA GLY A 630 -7.09 1.63 17.71
C GLY A 630 -6.34 0.73 16.72
N TYR A 631 -5.63 1.37 15.79
CA TYR A 631 -4.76 0.71 14.83
C TYR A 631 -3.30 0.90 15.25
N LEU A 632 -2.42 -0.01 14.83
CA LEU A 632 -0.98 0.10 15.13
C LEU A 632 -0.34 1.30 14.43
N GLU A 633 -0.89 1.72 13.30
CA GLU A 633 -0.48 2.90 12.54
C GLU A 633 -1.01 4.22 13.11
N GLN A 634 -1.88 4.16 14.13
CA GLN A 634 -2.46 5.31 14.82
C GLN A 634 -2.85 4.92 16.24
N ILE A 635 -1.85 4.83 17.12
CA ILE A 635 -2.02 4.30 18.46
C ILE A 635 -2.77 5.33 19.32
N PRO A 636 -3.90 4.98 19.96
CA PRO A 636 -4.72 5.89 20.75
C PRO A 636 -4.13 6.14 22.15
N VAL A 637 -2.82 6.41 22.21
CA VAL A 637 -2.05 6.70 23.42
C VAL A 637 -1.24 7.96 23.15
N GLU A 638 -1.22 8.90 24.09
CA GLU A 638 -0.47 10.15 23.93
C GLU A 638 1.04 9.91 23.90
N GLY A 639 1.79 10.86 23.34
CA GLY A 639 3.25 10.74 23.22
C GLY A 639 3.94 10.74 24.58
N LYS A 640 5.05 10.01 24.70
CA LYS A 640 5.92 9.97 25.88
C LYS A 640 5.24 9.54 27.19
N ILE A 641 4.35 8.55 27.12
CA ILE A 641 3.64 7.99 28.28
C ILE A 641 4.16 6.62 28.70
N ALA A 642 4.53 5.77 27.74
CA ALA A 642 4.89 4.38 28.00
C ALA A 642 6.34 4.24 28.46
N ASP A 643 6.59 3.51 29.55
CA ASP A 643 7.94 3.07 29.92
C ASP A 643 8.32 1.80 29.14
N VAL A 644 7.31 0.96 28.86
CA VAL A 644 7.44 -0.31 28.15
C VAL A 644 6.37 -0.43 27.09
N VAL A 645 6.76 -0.84 25.88
CA VAL A 645 5.81 -1.24 24.85
C VAL A 645 6.11 -2.66 24.37
N THR A 646 5.10 -3.50 24.29
CA THR A 646 5.19 -4.83 23.68
C THR A 646 4.29 -4.95 22.46
N SER A 647 4.65 -5.89 21.60
CA SER A 647 3.83 -6.31 20.47
C SER A 647 4.14 -7.77 20.19
N ASN A 648 3.10 -8.56 19.94
CA ASN A 648 3.20 -10.00 19.70
C ASN A 648 2.54 -10.39 18.38
N CYS A 649 3.34 -10.70 17.35
CA CYS A 649 2.89 -11.24 16.07
C CYS A 649 1.87 -10.38 15.28
N VAL A 650 1.84 -9.07 15.49
CA VAL A 650 0.89 -8.17 14.82
C VAL A 650 1.52 -7.13 13.89
N VAL A 651 2.84 -6.92 13.94
CA VAL A 651 3.50 -5.92 13.07
C VAL A 651 3.46 -6.40 11.62
N ASN A 652 3.60 -7.70 11.38
CA ASN A 652 3.50 -8.29 10.04
C ASN A 652 2.16 -8.01 9.36
N LEU A 653 1.07 -7.86 10.13
CA LEU A 653 -0.28 -7.61 9.62
C LEU A 653 -0.50 -6.16 9.19
N SER A 654 0.36 -5.25 9.63
CA SER A 654 0.24 -3.84 9.29
C SER A 654 0.59 -3.58 7.81
N PRO A 655 -0.26 -2.83 7.06
CA PRO A 655 0.09 -2.25 5.76
C PRO A 655 1.31 -1.34 5.78
N ASP A 656 1.52 -0.61 6.88
CA ASP A 656 2.50 0.49 6.94
C ASP A 656 3.41 0.35 8.16
N LYS A 657 4.30 -0.64 8.09
CA LYS A 657 5.26 -0.97 9.16
C LYS A 657 6.12 0.22 9.59
N PRO A 658 6.68 1.06 8.68
CA PRO A 658 7.39 2.27 9.09
C PRO A 658 6.58 3.18 10.01
N LYS A 659 5.28 3.34 9.74
CA LYS A 659 4.39 4.12 10.59
C LYS A 659 4.14 3.48 11.95
N VAL A 660 4.06 2.16 12.04
CA VAL A 660 3.99 1.42 13.32
C VAL A 660 5.23 1.70 14.17
N PHE A 661 6.44 1.63 13.60
CA PHE A 661 7.66 1.93 14.36
C PHE A 661 7.76 3.41 14.77
N ALA A 662 7.27 4.33 13.94
CA ALA A 662 7.17 5.74 14.29
C ALA A 662 6.20 5.99 15.47
N GLU A 663 5.04 5.33 15.47
CA GLU A 663 4.05 5.41 16.56
C GLU A 663 4.57 4.78 17.86
N LEU A 664 5.25 3.62 17.78
CA LEU A 664 5.96 3.00 18.91
C LEU A 664 6.95 3.97 19.54
N TRP A 665 7.78 4.62 18.71
CA TRP A 665 8.73 5.62 19.18
C TRP A 665 8.01 6.85 19.77
N ARG A 666 6.88 7.28 19.21
CA ARG A 666 6.10 8.43 19.71
C ARG A 666 5.60 8.22 21.13
N ILE A 667 5.01 7.06 21.41
CA ILE A 667 4.35 6.78 22.71
C ILE A 667 5.33 6.48 23.84
N LEU A 668 6.53 5.98 23.52
CA LEU A 668 7.56 5.72 24.51
C LEU A 668 8.08 7.01 25.14
N LYS A 669 8.30 6.97 26.45
CA LYS A 669 9.11 7.93 27.19
C LYS A 669 10.55 7.85 26.72
N ASP A 670 11.31 8.92 26.95
CA ASP A 670 12.75 8.89 26.77
C ASP A 670 13.37 7.81 27.66
N HIS A 671 14.29 7.01 27.11
CA HIS A 671 14.85 5.79 27.68
C HIS A 671 13.87 4.63 27.95
N GLY A 672 12.61 4.75 27.53
CA GLY A 672 11.66 3.64 27.51
C GLY A 672 12.07 2.54 26.52
N ARG A 673 11.55 1.33 26.71
CA ARG A 673 11.93 0.14 25.91
C ARG A 673 10.75 -0.44 25.13
N ALA A 674 11.00 -0.82 23.88
CA ALA A 674 10.12 -1.66 23.07
C ALA A 674 10.65 -3.09 23.06
N VAL A 675 9.77 -4.07 23.24
CA VAL A 675 10.07 -5.51 23.05
C VAL A 675 9.04 -6.12 22.11
N ILE A 676 9.48 -6.46 20.91
CA ILE A 676 8.60 -6.92 19.83
C ILE A 676 8.96 -8.36 19.51
N ALA A 677 7.98 -9.25 19.58
CA ALA A 677 8.07 -10.61 19.09
C ALA A 677 7.28 -10.73 17.78
N ASP A 678 7.91 -11.17 16.69
CA ASP A 678 7.23 -11.39 15.43
C ASP A 678 7.86 -12.54 14.62
N ILE A 679 7.18 -12.97 13.57
CA ILE A 679 7.69 -13.95 12.61
C ILE A 679 8.55 -13.23 11.58
N VAL A 680 9.77 -13.73 11.36
CA VAL A 680 10.67 -13.27 10.30
C VAL A 680 11.03 -14.41 9.38
N SER A 681 11.35 -14.09 8.13
CA SER A 681 11.83 -15.05 7.14
C SER A 681 13.35 -14.97 6.95
N ASP A 682 13.96 -16.05 6.46
CA ASP A 682 15.38 -16.04 6.06
C ASP A 682 15.63 -15.27 4.75
N ARG A 683 14.60 -15.16 3.91
CA ARG A 683 14.61 -14.51 2.59
C ARG A 683 13.29 -13.82 2.35
N GLU A 684 13.27 -12.88 1.43
CA GLU A 684 12.05 -12.16 1.09
C GLU A 684 10.93 -13.12 0.63
N VAL A 685 9.73 -12.92 1.17
CA VAL A 685 8.57 -13.75 0.86
C VAL A 685 8.08 -13.41 -0.56
N PRO A 686 7.98 -14.39 -1.47
CA PRO A 686 7.58 -14.14 -2.86
C PRO A 686 6.12 -13.69 -2.97
N PRO A 687 5.76 -12.85 -3.97
CA PRO A 687 4.40 -12.33 -4.15
C PRO A 687 3.30 -13.40 -4.19
N ARG A 688 3.54 -14.55 -4.83
CA ARG A 688 2.57 -15.67 -4.87
C ARG A 688 2.23 -16.29 -3.50
N LEU A 689 3.11 -16.18 -2.50
CA LEU A 689 2.77 -16.58 -1.13
C LEU A 689 1.98 -15.48 -0.42
N LYS A 690 2.19 -14.22 -0.81
CA LYS A 690 1.50 -13.05 -0.24
C LYS A 690 0.00 -13.02 -0.53
N VAL A 691 -0.48 -13.74 -1.54
CA VAL A 691 -1.92 -13.77 -1.87
C VAL A 691 -2.74 -14.85 -1.17
N ASN A 692 -2.08 -15.75 -0.45
CA ASN A 692 -2.79 -16.81 0.25
C ASN A 692 -3.43 -16.25 1.52
N GLU A 693 -4.76 -16.17 1.55
CA GLU A 693 -5.54 -15.64 2.67
C GLU A 693 -5.26 -16.38 4.00
N GLN A 694 -5.00 -17.68 3.94
CA GLN A 694 -4.64 -18.47 5.12
C GLN A 694 -3.25 -18.07 5.65
N LEU A 695 -2.24 -18.00 4.76
CA LEU A 695 -0.89 -17.57 5.15
C LEU A 695 -0.88 -16.10 5.64
N TRP A 696 -1.85 -15.30 5.21
CA TRP A 696 -2.04 -13.94 5.70
C TRP A 696 -2.40 -13.92 7.17
N GLY A 697 -3.42 -14.71 7.55
CA GLY A 697 -3.86 -14.86 8.93
C GLY A 697 -2.79 -15.42 9.86
N GLU A 698 -1.89 -16.26 9.32
CA GLU A 698 -0.75 -16.83 10.04
C GLU A 698 0.47 -15.89 10.16
N CYS A 699 0.32 -14.60 9.83
CA CYS A 699 1.35 -13.56 9.90
C CYS A 699 2.59 -13.82 9.02
N ILE A 700 2.46 -14.64 7.97
CA ILE A 700 3.56 -15.10 7.11
C ILE A 700 3.74 -14.18 5.91
N VAL A 701 2.63 -13.77 5.31
CA VAL A 701 2.60 -12.92 4.11
C VAL A 701 3.36 -11.61 4.32
N GLY A 702 3.17 -11.00 5.48
CA GLY A 702 3.79 -9.73 5.83
C GLY A 702 5.13 -9.85 6.54
N ALA A 703 5.71 -11.06 6.65
CA ALA A 703 6.96 -11.28 7.37
C ALA A 703 8.12 -10.54 6.72
N LEU A 704 8.83 -9.76 7.54
CA LEU A 704 10.11 -9.16 7.19
C LEU A 704 11.22 -10.19 7.26
N THR A 705 12.33 -9.96 6.57
CA THR A 705 13.57 -10.64 6.94
C THR A 705 14.08 -10.11 8.28
N GLU A 706 14.87 -10.91 9.00
CA GLU A 706 15.47 -10.48 10.28
C GLU A 706 16.26 -9.18 10.15
N GLU A 707 17.01 -9.04 9.06
CA GLU A 707 17.78 -7.83 8.74
C GLU A 707 16.87 -6.62 8.50
N GLN A 708 15.77 -6.79 7.76
CA GLN A 708 14.78 -5.73 7.54
C GLN A 708 14.11 -5.33 8.86
N PHE A 709 13.78 -6.29 9.72
CA PHE A 709 13.15 -6.02 11.00
C PHE A 709 14.04 -5.16 11.90
N LEU A 710 15.33 -5.48 12.00
CA LEU A 710 16.31 -4.69 12.74
C LEU A 710 16.54 -3.32 12.12
N ALA A 711 16.68 -3.25 10.79
CA ALA A 711 16.88 -1.99 10.08
C ALA A 711 15.69 -1.03 10.25
N MET A 712 14.46 -1.52 10.23
CA MET A 712 13.27 -0.69 10.45
C MET A 712 13.21 -0.10 11.87
N LEU A 713 13.62 -0.86 12.88
CA LEU A 713 13.75 -0.36 14.26
C LEU A 713 14.84 0.72 14.35
N GLU A 714 16.01 0.48 13.76
CA GLU A 714 17.11 1.45 13.74
C GLU A 714 16.69 2.75 13.04
N GLN A 715 16.05 2.63 11.86
CA GLN A 715 15.51 3.76 11.10
C GLN A 715 14.37 4.49 11.84
N GLY A 716 13.58 3.78 12.65
CA GLY A 716 12.56 4.33 13.54
C GLY A 716 13.15 5.13 14.70
N GLY A 717 14.45 4.98 14.96
CA GLY A 717 15.19 5.74 15.96
C GLY A 717 15.40 5.01 17.29
N PHE A 718 15.31 3.69 17.28
CA PHE A 718 15.62 2.86 18.44
C PHE A 718 17.14 2.62 18.52
N TYR A 719 17.68 2.62 19.74
CA TYR A 719 19.07 2.29 20.03
C TYR A 719 19.16 1.05 20.91
N GLY A 720 20.37 0.49 21.05
CA GLY A 720 20.61 -0.66 21.92
C GLY A 720 19.87 -1.90 21.44
N LEU A 721 19.76 -2.06 20.12
CA LEU A 721 19.01 -3.14 19.50
C LEU A 721 19.62 -4.49 19.87
N SER A 722 18.80 -5.39 20.39
CA SER A 722 19.24 -6.73 20.79
C SER A 722 18.22 -7.79 20.42
N VAL A 723 18.70 -8.90 19.86
CA VAL A 723 17.90 -10.10 19.62
C VAL A 723 17.91 -10.94 20.89
N LEU A 724 16.81 -10.93 21.63
CA LEU A 724 16.67 -11.64 22.91
C LEU A 724 16.43 -13.14 22.72
N LYS A 725 15.68 -13.49 21.67
CA LYS A 725 15.31 -14.88 21.37
C LYS A 725 15.11 -15.06 19.87
N LYS A 726 15.57 -16.19 19.35
CA LYS A 726 15.30 -16.66 17.99
C LYS A 726 14.98 -18.14 18.03
N THR A 727 13.87 -18.54 17.45
CA THR A 727 13.43 -19.96 17.44
C THR A 727 12.86 -20.29 16.07
N PHE A 728 13.30 -21.41 15.50
CA PHE A 728 12.72 -21.92 14.25
C PHE A 728 11.24 -22.23 14.45
N TRP A 729 10.40 -21.80 13.52
CA TRP A 729 8.96 -22.04 13.58
C TRP A 729 8.56 -23.10 12.56
N LYS A 730 8.64 -22.80 11.26
CA LYS A 730 8.31 -23.74 10.19
C LYS A 730 8.98 -23.38 8.86
N GLN A 731 8.88 -24.29 7.91
CA GLN A 731 9.28 -24.08 6.53
C GLN A 731 8.05 -24.14 5.62
N ILE A 732 7.92 -23.17 4.71
CA ILE A 732 6.91 -23.18 3.64
C ILE A 732 7.66 -23.08 2.31
N GLU A 733 7.50 -24.09 1.46
CA GLU A 733 8.07 -24.09 0.11
C GLU A 733 9.58 -23.76 0.05
N GLY A 734 10.33 -24.19 1.05
CA GLY A 734 11.77 -23.94 1.17
C GLY A 734 12.16 -22.60 1.81
N PHE A 735 11.21 -21.75 2.19
CA PHE A 735 11.45 -20.54 2.99
C PHE A 735 11.36 -20.87 4.47
N ASN A 736 12.40 -20.53 5.24
CA ASN A 736 12.43 -20.80 6.68
C ASN A 736 11.93 -19.59 7.45
N PHE A 737 10.99 -19.83 8.36
CA PHE A 737 10.43 -18.81 9.23
C PHE A 737 10.87 -19.04 10.67
N TYR A 738 11.17 -17.94 11.35
CA TYR A 738 11.64 -17.91 12.73
C TYR A 738 10.77 -16.96 13.54
N SER A 739 10.48 -17.31 14.78
CA SER A 739 9.98 -16.36 15.77
C SER A 739 11.19 -15.66 16.39
N VAL A 740 11.23 -14.33 16.29
CA VAL A 740 12.32 -13.49 16.81
C VAL A 740 11.76 -12.44 17.75
N THR A 741 12.39 -12.30 18.92
CA THR A 741 12.11 -11.26 19.91
C THR A 741 13.24 -10.25 19.90
N VAL A 742 12.93 -9.00 19.56
CA VAL A 742 13.89 -7.89 19.53
C VAL A 742 13.53 -6.86 20.60
N GLN A 743 14.55 -6.32 21.27
CA GLN A 743 14.43 -5.18 22.17
C GLN A 743 15.15 -3.97 21.60
N GLY A 744 14.57 -2.79 21.78
CA GLY A 744 15.20 -1.50 21.49
C GLY A 744 14.74 -0.42 22.48
N PHE A 745 15.54 0.63 22.63
CA PHE A 745 15.29 1.73 23.55
C PHE A 745 15.08 3.04 22.79
N LYS A 746 14.26 3.94 23.33
CA LYS A 746 14.06 5.29 22.78
C LYS A 746 15.06 6.27 23.36
N PHE A 747 15.74 7.03 22.51
CA PHE A 747 16.47 8.22 22.90
C PHE A 747 16.02 9.42 22.06
N GLU A 748 15.74 10.54 22.72
CA GLU A 748 15.35 11.78 22.06
C GLU A 748 16.43 12.86 22.24
N LYS A 749 17.09 13.24 21.15
CA LYS A 749 18.12 14.28 21.15
C LYS A 749 17.55 15.61 21.61
N THR A 750 18.34 16.31 22.43
CA THR A 750 17.98 17.63 22.92
C THR A 750 18.52 18.70 21.97
N SER A 751 17.79 19.80 21.79
CA SER A 751 18.26 20.95 21.00
C SER A 751 19.50 21.65 21.60
N GLY A 752 19.95 21.20 22.78
CA GLY A 752 21.09 21.71 23.52
C GLY A 752 22.32 20.79 23.55
N CYS A 753 22.42 19.75 22.70
CA CYS A 753 23.64 18.92 22.62
C CYS A 753 24.88 19.79 22.40
N GLN A 754 25.79 19.75 23.37
CA GLN A 754 27.02 20.54 23.37
C GLN A 754 28.22 19.67 23.71
N PHE A 755 29.37 20.01 23.14
CA PHE A 755 30.66 19.46 23.55
C PHE A 755 31.20 20.30 24.69
N ILE A 756 30.83 19.95 25.92
CA ILE A 756 31.27 20.65 27.14
C ILE A 756 32.58 20.10 27.72
N GLY A 757 33.22 19.15 27.05
CA GLY A 757 34.44 18.47 27.51
C GLY A 757 34.20 17.13 28.21
N GLN A 758 33.00 16.57 28.15
CA GLN A 758 32.71 15.22 28.65
C GLN A 758 33.45 14.14 27.85
N GLN A 759 33.83 13.07 28.54
CA GLN A 759 34.46 11.90 27.92
C GLN A 759 33.75 10.61 28.32
N ALA A 760 33.65 9.67 27.37
CA ALA A 760 33.17 8.31 27.60
C ALA A 760 34.34 7.33 27.49
N ILE A 761 34.46 6.43 28.46
CA ILE A 761 35.44 5.35 28.48
C ILE A 761 34.70 4.01 28.42
N TYR A 762 34.83 3.29 27.31
CA TYR A 762 34.26 1.95 27.17
C TYR A 762 35.08 0.92 27.96
N ARG A 763 34.43 0.12 28.82
CA ARG A 763 35.09 -0.81 29.75
C ARG A 763 35.43 -2.17 29.13
N GLY A 764 34.74 -2.61 28.08
CA GLY A 764 34.90 -3.94 27.47
C GLY A 764 33.64 -4.81 27.61
N PRO A 765 33.65 -6.09 27.21
CA PRO A 765 34.84 -6.93 27.02
C PRO A 765 35.50 -6.79 25.64
N TYR A 766 34.77 -6.33 24.62
CA TYR A 766 35.28 -6.24 23.25
C TYR A 766 36.45 -5.26 23.14
N LYS A 767 37.32 -5.42 22.13
CA LYS A 767 38.48 -4.52 21.93
C LYS A 767 38.06 -3.09 21.59
N ALA A 768 36.97 -2.95 20.85
CA ALA A 768 36.30 -1.70 20.57
C ALA A 768 34.82 -2.00 20.28
N VAL A 769 33.96 -1.00 20.40
CA VAL A 769 32.57 -1.05 19.96
C VAL A 769 32.26 0.16 19.09
N LEU A 770 31.32 -0.03 18.17
CA LEU A 770 30.75 1.03 17.35
C LEU A 770 29.29 1.17 17.79
N ASP A 771 28.86 2.38 18.11
CA ASP A 771 27.43 2.63 18.35
C ASP A 771 26.68 2.87 17.02
N GLU A 772 25.36 2.93 17.09
CA GLU A 772 24.44 3.11 15.97
C GLU A 772 24.58 4.49 15.31
N GLU A 773 25.27 5.45 15.95
CA GLU A 773 25.61 6.76 15.37
C GLU A 773 26.99 6.78 14.72
N GLY A 774 27.73 5.67 14.79
CA GLY A 774 29.05 5.50 14.20
C GLY A 774 30.23 5.97 15.06
N HIS A 775 30.02 6.21 16.35
CA HIS A 775 31.10 6.54 17.28
C HIS A 775 31.89 5.28 17.64
N LEU A 776 33.20 5.31 17.37
CA LEU A 776 34.10 4.22 17.72
C LEU A 776 34.63 4.42 19.15
N PHE A 777 34.38 3.45 20.03
CA PHE A 777 34.89 3.44 21.40
C PHE A 777 35.87 2.29 21.62
N PRO A 778 37.19 2.55 21.55
CA PRO A 778 38.20 1.57 21.94
C PRO A 778 38.13 1.30 23.44
N ARG A 779 38.40 0.05 23.83
CA ARG A 779 38.40 -0.34 25.23
C ARG A 779 39.44 0.45 26.03
N ASN A 780 38.98 1.03 27.13
CA ASN A 780 39.76 1.81 28.09
C ASN A 780 40.46 3.05 27.49
N VAL A 781 39.89 3.63 26.43
CA VAL A 781 40.33 4.90 25.85
C VAL A 781 39.24 5.94 26.11
N ALA A 782 39.63 7.13 26.57
CA ALA A 782 38.72 8.25 26.78
C ALA A 782 38.41 8.94 25.44
N ILE A 783 37.14 8.91 25.04
CA ILE A 783 36.66 9.53 23.81
C ILE A 783 35.77 10.72 24.19
N ALA A 784 36.02 11.89 23.59
CA ALA A 784 35.19 13.07 23.81
C ALA A 784 33.79 12.84 23.21
N VAL A 785 32.75 13.20 23.97
CA VAL A 785 31.35 12.98 23.59
C VAL A 785 30.51 14.23 23.89
N CYS A 786 29.42 14.44 23.16
CA CYS A 786 28.46 15.50 23.52
C CYS A 786 27.57 15.07 24.69
N THR A 787 26.86 16.03 25.29
CA THR A 787 25.94 15.81 26.41
C THR A 787 24.88 14.74 26.13
N ASP A 788 24.34 14.68 24.91
CA ASP A 788 23.33 13.69 24.52
C ASP A 788 23.95 12.28 24.48
N THR A 789 25.12 12.11 23.85
CA THR A 789 25.82 10.82 23.82
C THR A 789 26.21 10.37 25.22
N ALA A 790 26.70 11.27 26.07
CA ALA A 790 27.00 10.97 27.47
C ALA A 790 25.74 10.51 28.23
N SER A 791 24.60 11.17 28.02
CA SER A 791 23.32 10.77 28.62
C SER A 791 22.88 9.38 28.15
N LYS A 792 22.88 9.15 26.82
CA LYS A 792 22.54 7.88 26.19
C LYS A 792 23.37 6.72 26.75
N LEU A 793 24.70 6.89 26.82
CA LEU A 793 25.64 5.89 27.33
C LEU A 793 25.52 5.66 28.85
N SER A 794 24.90 6.59 29.58
CA SER A 794 24.66 6.48 31.03
C SER A 794 23.38 5.69 31.37
N GLN A 795 22.57 5.34 30.38
CA GLN A 795 21.26 4.71 30.58
C GLN A 795 21.24 3.31 29.97
N PRO A 796 20.26 2.45 30.33
CA PRO A 796 20.08 1.17 29.68
C PRO A 796 19.97 1.29 28.15
N PRO A 797 20.53 0.32 27.39
CA PRO A 797 21.22 -0.88 27.85
C PRO A 797 22.74 -0.69 28.05
N TYR A 798 23.26 0.53 27.84
CA TYR A 798 24.71 0.81 27.91
C TYR A 798 25.21 1.10 29.33
N ALA A 799 24.31 1.36 30.28
CA ALA A 799 24.64 1.53 31.69
C ALA A 799 25.53 0.38 32.19
N GLY A 800 26.66 0.73 32.81
CA GLY A 800 27.67 -0.22 33.30
C GLY A 800 28.78 -0.59 32.30
N TRP A 801 28.56 -0.37 31.00
CA TRP A 801 29.56 -0.61 29.95
C TRP A 801 30.52 0.57 29.75
N PHE A 802 30.07 1.77 30.11
CA PHE A 802 30.82 3.02 29.95
C PHE A 802 31.03 3.73 31.30
N THR A 803 32.18 4.39 31.44
CA THR A 803 32.40 5.41 32.47
C THR A 803 32.30 6.78 31.82
N ILE A 804 31.40 7.64 32.31
CA ILE A 804 31.35 9.04 31.89
C ILE A 804 32.19 9.89 32.84
N VAL A 805 33.11 10.66 32.27
CA VAL A 805 33.99 11.60 32.95
C VAL A 805 33.50 13.01 32.64
N GLU A 806 33.18 13.77 33.68
CA GLU A 806 32.74 15.16 33.58
C GLU A 806 33.95 16.09 33.34
N PRO A 807 33.74 17.33 32.85
CA PRO A 807 34.84 18.26 32.53
C PRO A 807 35.75 18.61 33.72
N ASP A 808 35.23 18.53 34.94
CA ASP A 808 35.96 18.75 36.20
C ASP A 808 36.78 17.52 36.65
N GLY A 809 36.77 16.43 35.87
CA GLY A 809 37.43 15.17 36.16
C GLY A 809 36.65 14.26 37.12
N SER A 810 35.48 14.66 37.59
CA SER A 810 34.61 13.80 38.38
C SER A 810 34.06 12.65 37.52
N ARG A 811 33.88 11.48 38.16
CA ARG A 811 33.39 10.26 37.49
C ARG A 811 31.99 9.98 38.00
N LYS A 812 31.02 9.86 37.10
CA LYS A 812 29.73 9.23 37.42
C LYS A 812 29.90 7.72 37.33
N GLU A 813 30.14 7.08 38.47
CA GLU A 813 29.97 5.63 38.57
C GLU A 813 28.49 5.32 38.76
N LEU A 814 27.85 4.78 37.72
CA LEU A 814 26.58 4.10 37.88
C LEU A 814 26.85 2.77 38.54
N ALA A 815 26.36 2.62 39.78
CA ALA A 815 26.39 1.37 40.50
C ALA A 815 25.67 0.31 39.65
N VAL A 816 26.43 -0.65 39.13
CA VAL A 816 25.85 -1.92 38.70
C VAL A 816 25.24 -2.51 39.96
N ALA A 817 23.93 -2.71 39.99
CA ALA A 817 23.34 -3.64 40.93
C ALA A 817 23.93 -5.01 40.60
N ALA A 818 25.08 -5.31 41.20
CA ALA A 818 25.62 -6.64 41.19
C ALA A 818 24.54 -7.53 41.80
N CYS A 819 24.02 -8.47 41.01
CA CYS A 819 23.24 -9.60 41.50
C CYS A 819 24.12 -10.42 42.45
N CYS A 820 24.30 -9.93 43.68
CA CYS A 820 24.75 -10.71 44.81
C CYS A 820 23.50 -10.99 45.65
N PRO A 821 23.03 -12.24 45.74
CA PRO A 821 22.01 -12.58 46.71
C PRO A 821 22.61 -12.40 48.11
N SER A 822 22.13 -11.40 48.83
CA SER A 822 22.47 -11.20 50.23
C SER A 822 21.83 -12.32 51.06
N GLY A 823 22.65 -13.21 51.61
CA GLY A 823 22.28 -14.00 52.78
C GLY A 823 22.62 -15.49 52.77
N ASN A 824 23.91 -15.84 52.83
CA ASN A 824 24.48 -16.53 54.00
C ASN A 824 25.98 -16.77 53.78
N GLY A 825 26.78 -16.42 54.78
CA GLY A 825 28.23 -16.43 54.69
C GLY A 825 28.81 -17.81 54.44
N SER A 826 29.58 -17.93 53.36
CA SER A 826 30.95 -18.47 53.33
C SER A 826 31.40 -18.65 51.88
N GLY A 827 32.55 -18.05 51.53
CA GLY A 827 33.39 -18.49 50.42
C GLY A 827 33.27 -17.69 49.12
N CYS A 828 34.38 -17.04 48.75
CA CYS A 828 34.69 -16.62 47.39
C CYS A 828 34.52 -17.76 46.39
N CYS A 829 33.98 -17.47 45.21
CA CYS A 829 34.73 -17.45 43.95
C CYS A 829 33.86 -16.85 42.83
#